data_AF-A0A7L9S7A5-F1
#
_entry.id   AF-A0A7L9S7A5-F1
#
_cell.length_a   1.000
_cell.length_b   1.000
_cell.length_c   1.000
_cell.angle_alpha   90.00
_cell.angle_beta   90.00
_cell.angle_gamma   90.00
#
_symmetry.space_group_name_H-M   'P 1'
#
loop_
_entity.id
_entity.type
_entity.pdbx_description
1 polymer ?
#
loop_
_entity_poly.entity_id
_entity_poly.type
_entity_poly.pdbx_seq_one_letter_code
_entity_poly.pdbx_strand_id
1 'polypeptide(L)'
;MGNQGNTVWLSWRIYYTLLCSVLLLTNYPAQAITWQVKLPEYLSTINTKQLIKVPQQERFFAFTQTGEIYLLGVEESSELVVHHQPILNLQQALAVESVDLLAVALHPSFSTDGQAGHTTFYTAQRIPFERQSGAVRLAQQSDKNIYDVVVTEWVYLAHSQAVAVNSKRELFRIASSNRDFGVEQLSFNPHIKPWQDNFGLLHVLLSASKSATSPLYSGSLLRINPTPFGLKQYTVPINNPYKQQSNLIDELVLHNIEQPKALVWQKNSHNDFLLHHYHQGHPVVSSVGLGENMLAIKPEYQFFIKDKQLFSGLHYFSTNQLDTSPTYLTTRNDNNQLSHVSFVEQQAKLANSSLLDNVTIPRNSHLIKVAEPIMALYAKSERLLTVVNYQLAQGAQQSEVSIGDVETHRNGLFLYLTFAILISLIIWLNREKLIEEHAKRKIRQQYGKVSIIDGEISLYNRHQETIALTLASQDIASSELLLNQQRVNLVDRQANPFSNETETEVKGAFNREYHLKMYGKRVRQVQLCLTDKQGKKYLICPYFRIGDQRYTRLHFKPSLALLIDFQWQLSTLINPQATPERKKEIVPDKSCLKPATQIPQSGQSNQQLPFNKTDKEDIAEQPVSKQQTSTDTSPPQEQKLNDQLEKLSDVQDTKIIDALEKLAKLHQQGFIDDAEFLSAKTKLLQSLVDQ
;
A
#
# COMPACT_ATOMS: atom_id res chain seq x y z
N MET A 1 -76.12 -6.96 21.02
CA MET A 1 -75.02 -7.18 20.05
C MET A 1 -73.80 -6.41 20.54
N GLY A 2 -72.57 -6.91 20.53
CA GLY A 2 -72.06 -8.26 20.25
C GLY A 2 -70.55 -8.27 20.52
N ASN A 3 -70.04 -9.12 21.41
CA ASN A 3 -68.73 -8.91 22.03
C ASN A 3 -67.56 -9.51 21.21
N GLN A 4 -66.86 -8.69 20.43
CA GLN A 4 -65.67 -9.08 19.65
C GLN A 4 -64.50 -8.06 19.72
N GLY A 5 -64.24 -7.48 20.90
CA GLY A 5 -63.14 -6.50 21.08
C GLY A 5 -61.77 -7.08 21.47
N ASN A 6 -61.74 -8.13 22.30
CA ASN A 6 -60.56 -8.43 23.13
C ASN A 6 -59.66 -9.60 22.68
N THR A 7 -60.01 -10.36 21.64
CA THR A 7 -59.24 -11.57 21.26
C THR A 7 -57.99 -11.27 20.40
N VAL A 8 -58.01 -10.20 19.59
CA VAL A 8 -56.89 -9.87 18.68
C VAL A 8 -55.66 -9.32 19.44
N TRP A 9 -55.87 -8.51 20.49
CA TRP A 9 -54.79 -7.90 21.26
C TRP A 9 -54.00 -8.90 22.13
N LEU A 10 -54.61 -10.04 22.48
CA LEU A 10 -53.95 -11.07 23.29
C LEU A 10 -53.02 -11.95 22.43
N SER A 11 -53.44 -12.33 21.22
CA SER A 11 -52.61 -13.14 20.31
C SER A 11 -51.36 -12.39 19.85
N TRP A 12 -51.48 -11.09 19.54
CA TRP A 12 -50.34 -10.24 19.19
C TRP A 12 -49.33 -10.11 20.33
N ARG A 13 -49.78 -10.00 21.59
CA ARG A 13 -48.87 -9.99 22.74
C ARG A 13 -48.09 -11.29 22.88
N ILE A 14 -48.76 -12.45 22.75
CA ILE A 14 -48.11 -13.76 22.83
C ILE A 14 -47.07 -13.93 21.72
N TYR A 15 -47.41 -13.56 20.48
CA TYR A 15 -46.47 -13.57 19.35
C TYR A 15 -45.28 -12.63 19.57
N TYR A 16 -45.50 -11.42 20.09
CA TYR A 16 -44.40 -10.49 20.41
C TYR A 16 -43.50 -11.02 21.52
N THR A 17 -44.05 -11.63 22.58
CA THR A 17 -43.23 -12.24 23.63
C THR A 17 -42.44 -13.45 23.13
N LEU A 18 -42.99 -14.25 22.21
CA LEU A 18 -42.27 -15.37 21.57
C LEU A 18 -41.17 -14.87 20.63
N LEU A 19 -41.43 -13.83 19.83
CA LEU A 19 -40.43 -13.23 18.96
C LEU A 19 -39.29 -12.58 19.77
N CYS A 20 -39.63 -11.90 20.87
CA CYS A 20 -38.64 -11.35 21.80
C CYS A 20 -37.91 -12.42 22.61
N SER A 21 -38.52 -13.56 22.96
CA SER A 21 -37.80 -14.66 23.63
C SER A 21 -36.83 -15.39 22.68
N VAL A 22 -37.20 -15.51 21.39
CA VAL A 22 -36.30 -16.04 20.35
C VAL A 22 -35.14 -15.07 20.06
N LEU A 23 -35.33 -13.76 20.30
CA LEU A 23 -34.28 -12.73 20.25
C LEU A 23 -33.55 -12.49 21.60
N LEU A 24 -33.87 -13.25 22.66
CA LEU A 24 -33.23 -13.15 23.98
C LEU A 24 -32.34 -14.36 24.34
N LEU A 25 -32.08 -15.23 23.36
CA LEU A 25 -30.94 -16.14 23.39
C LEU A 25 -29.83 -15.61 22.48
N THR A 26 -28.59 -16.02 22.77
CA THR A 26 -27.35 -15.60 22.09
C THR A 26 -26.90 -14.15 22.27
N ASN A 27 -27.20 -13.53 23.41
CA ASN A 27 -26.20 -12.62 24.02
C ASN A 27 -25.11 -13.50 24.67
N TYR A 28 -24.32 -14.21 23.84
CA TYR A 28 -23.18 -14.96 24.33
C TYR A 28 -22.15 -13.96 24.91
N PRO A 29 -21.55 -14.21 26.08
CA PRO A 29 -20.32 -13.52 26.44
C PRO A 29 -19.27 -13.80 25.35
N ALA A 30 -18.29 -12.92 25.16
CA ALA A 30 -17.26 -13.12 24.13
C ALA A 30 -16.51 -14.44 24.38
N GLN A 31 -16.90 -15.49 23.63
CA GLN A 31 -16.38 -16.85 23.82
C GLN A 31 -14.97 -16.93 23.22
N ALA A 32 -13.98 -16.67 24.06
CA ALA A 32 -12.58 -16.87 23.74
C ALA A 32 -12.19 -18.33 23.96
N ILE A 33 -12.18 -19.13 22.89
CA ILE A 33 -11.72 -20.53 22.95
C ILE A 33 -10.21 -20.52 23.15
N THR A 34 -9.72 -21.26 24.15
CA THR A 34 -8.30 -21.32 24.50
C THR A 34 -7.81 -22.75 24.42
N TRP A 35 -6.80 -22.97 23.58
CA TRP A 35 -6.10 -24.25 23.42
C TRP A 35 -4.69 -24.12 23.98
N GLN A 36 -4.16 -25.19 24.58
CA GLN A 36 -2.82 -25.22 25.15
C GLN A 36 -2.03 -26.43 24.65
N VAL A 37 -0.72 -26.27 24.50
CA VAL A 37 0.22 -27.37 24.19
C VAL A 37 1.56 -27.17 24.87
N LYS A 38 2.08 -28.24 25.46
CA LYS A 38 3.43 -28.28 26.00
C LYS A 38 4.41 -28.65 24.89
N LEU A 39 5.07 -27.64 24.32
CA LEU A 39 6.00 -27.80 23.21
C LEU A 39 7.19 -28.70 23.60
N PRO A 40 7.62 -29.64 22.74
CA PRO A 40 8.86 -30.38 22.89
C PRO A 40 10.08 -29.48 23.08
N GLU A 41 11.16 -30.02 23.63
CA GLU A 41 12.37 -29.25 23.94
C GLU A 41 13.03 -28.62 22.70
N TYR A 42 12.99 -29.30 21.56
CA TYR A 42 13.46 -28.77 20.27
C TYR A 42 12.60 -27.60 19.72
N LEU A 43 11.37 -27.39 20.24
CA LEU A 43 10.51 -26.24 19.96
C LEU A 43 10.45 -25.23 21.13
N SER A 44 11.29 -25.37 22.15
CA SER A 44 11.28 -24.51 23.35
C SER A 44 11.65 -23.03 23.12
N THR A 45 12.08 -22.68 21.90
CA THR A 45 12.59 -21.35 21.52
C THR A 45 11.67 -20.56 20.58
N ILE A 46 10.48 -21.06 20.23
CA ILE A 46 9.53 -20.38 19.31
C ILE A 46 9.34 -18.91 19.70
N ASN A 47 9.51 -18.03 18.72
CA ASN A 47 9.25 -16.59 18.80
C ASN A 47 8.26 -16.11 17.72
N THR A 48 8.04 -14.80 17.65
CA THR A 48 7.06 -14.12 16.77
C THR A 48 7.23 -14.43 15.27
N LYS A 49 8.47 -14.74 14.85
CA LYS A 49 8.82 -15.12 13.48
C LYS A 49 8.63 -16.61 13.20
N GLN A 50 8.52 -17.45 14.23
CA GLN A 50 8.56 -18.93 14.15
C GLN A 50 7.18 -19.62 14.26
N LEU A 51 6.08 -18.85 14.29
CA LEU A 51 4.72 -19.37 14.36
C LEU A 51 3.80 -18.67 13.36
N ILE A 52 3.15 -19.46 12.50
CA ILE A 52 2.27 -18.99 11.42
C ILE A 52 0.98 -19.82 11.42
N LYS A 53 -0.19 -19.18 11.51
CA LYS A 53 -1.49 -19.85 11.37
C LYS A 53 -1.68 -20.37 9.94
N VAL A 54 -2.14 -21.61 9.79
CA VAL A 54 -2.63 -22.16 8.52
C VAL A 54 -4.00 -21.54 8.21
N PRO A 55 -4.19 -20.80 7.11
CA PRO A 55 -5.47 -20.17 6.78
C PRO A 55 -6.61 -21.20 6.68
N GLN A 56 -7.80 -20.80 7.16
CA GLN A 56 -9.00 -21.64 7.25
C GLN A 56 -8.89 -22.92 8.12
N GLN A 57 -7.78 -23.15 8.81
CA GLN A 57 -7.59 -24.30 9.70
C GLN A 57 -7.27 -23.89 11.15
N GLU A 58 -7.54 -24.79 12.10
CA GLU A 58 -7.10 -24.68 13.49
C GLU A 58 -5.72 -25.36 13.66
N ARG A 59 -4.80 -24.96 12.78
CA ARG A 59 -3.43 -25.47 12.68
C ARG A 59 -2.41 -24.34 12.53
N PHE A 60 -1.17 -24.62 12.90
CA PHE A 60 -0.04 -23.69 12.81
C PHE A 60 1.19 -24.40 12.26
N PHE A 61 1.94 -23.72 11.39
CA PHE A 61 3.33 -24.07 11.13
C PHE A 61 4.19 -23.47 12.24
N ALA A 62 4.95 -24.33 12.91
CA ALA A 62 5.97 -23.99 13.90
C ALA A 62 7.34 -24.40 13.36
N PHE A 63 8.38 -23.60 13.52
CA PHE A 63 9.67 -23.90 12.89
C PHE A 63 10.90 -23.52 13.71
N THR A 64 11.93 -24.36 13.62
CA THR A 64 13.21 -24.23 14.33
C THR A 64 14.17 -23.30 13.57
N GLN A 65 15.18 -22.77 14.28
CA GLN A 65 16.24 -21.99 13.64
C GLN A 65 17.12 -22.86 12.72
N THR A 66 17.19 -24.17 12.98
CA THR A 66 17.84 -25.21 12.16
C THR A 66 17.08 -25.55 10.87
N GLY A 67 15.92 -24.96 10.63
CA GLY A 67 15.17 -25.11 9.38
C GLY A 67 14.26 -26.34 9.32
N GLU A 68 13.83 -26.88 10.45
CA GLU A 68 12.75 -27.86 10.51
C GLU A 68 11.40 -27.16 10.67
N ILE A 69 10.41 -27.59 9.90
CA ILE A 69 9.03 -27.10 9.99
C ILE A 69 8.14 -28.23 10.50
N TYR A 70 7.39 -27.97 11.56
CA TYR A 70 6.44 -28.87 12.19
C TYR A 70 5.02 -28.33 12.00
N LEU A 71 4.06 -29.25 11.92
CA LEU A 71 2.64 -28.93 12.00
C LEU A 71 2.18 -29.06 13.47
N LEU A 72 1.52 -28.03 13.97
CA LEU A 72 0.72 -28.06 15.20
C LEU A 72 -0.75 -28.06 14.79
N GLY A 73 -1.60 -28.84 15.44
CA GLY A 73 -3.04 -28.85 15.13
C GLY A 73 -3.90 -29.26 16.31
N VAL A 74 -5.13 -28.74 16.34
CA VAL A 74 -6.14 -29.17 17.32
C VAL A 74 -6.68 -30.54 16.90
N GLU A 75 -6.64 -31.51 17.82
CA GLU A 75 -7.35 -32.81 17.66
C GLU A 75 -8.74 -32.75 18.31
N GLU A 76 -9.57 -33.80 18.13
CA GLU A 76 -10.96 -33.86 18.61
C GLU A 76 -11.09 -33.66 20.13
N SER A 77 -10.03 -33.88 20.89
CA SER A 77 -9.91 -33.60 22.33
C SER A 77 -9.92 -32.10 22.69
N SER A 78 -9.83 -31.20 21.71
CA SER A 78 -9.54 -29.77 21.91
C SER A 78 -8.15 -29.49 22.54
N GLU A 79 -7.21 -30.43 22.43
CA GLU A 79 -5.80 -30.17 22.73
C GLU A 79 -5.01 -29.88 21.45
N LEU A 80 -4.01 -28.99 21.54
CA LEU A 80 -3.07 -28.77 20.45
C LEU A 80 -2.01 -29.89 20.48
N VAL A 81 -1.90 -30.66 19.40
CA VAL A 81 -0.94 -31.75 19.25
C VAL A 81 0.20 -31.32 18.32
N VAL A 82 1.42 -31.79 18.64
CA VAL A 82 2.62 -31.58 17.82
C VAL A 82 2.89 -32.84 17.02
N HIS A 83 2.93 -32.75 15.69
CA HIS A 83 3.35 -33.90 14.88
C HIS A 83 4.81 -34.25 15.20
N HIS A 84 5.09 -35.49 15.61
CA HIS A 84 6.41 -35.94 16.08
C HIS A 84 7.53 -35.86 15.04
N GLN A 85 7.21 -35.70 13.75
CA GLN A 85 8.15 -35.56 12.64
C GLN A 85 7.93 -34.23 11.93
N PRO A 86 9.00 -33.54 11.48
CA PRO A 86 8.86 -32.32 10.71
C PRO A 86 8.29 -32.61 9.31
N ILE A 87 7.37 -31.74 8.86
CA ILE A 87 6.77 -31.78 7.52
C ILE A 87 7.73 -31.29 6.42
N LEU A 88 8.83 -30.64 6.81
CA LEU A 88 9.98 -30.27 5.99
C LEU A 88 11.23 -30.12 6.87
N ASN A 89 12.36 -30.67 6.44
CA ASN A 89 13.68 -30.32 6.95
C ASN A 89 14.47 -29.63 5.82
N LEU A 90 14.78 -28.34 5.97
CA LEU A 90 15.41 -27.53 4.92
C LEU A 90 16.85 -27.97 4.63
N GLN A 91 17.61 -28.43 5.61
CA GLN A 91 18.99 -28.89 5.42
C GLN A 91 19.04 -30.10 4.47
N GLN A 92 18.15 -31.07 4.70
CA GLN A 92 17.96 -32.24 3.83
C GLN A 92 17.35 -31.85 2.47
N ALA A 93 16.30 -31.03 2.46
CA ALA A 93 15.59 -30.64 1.23
C ALA A 93 16.43 -29.79 0.28
N LEU A 94 17.36 -28.97 0.81
CA LEU A 94 18.30 -28.18 0.03
C LEU A 94 19.62 -28.91 -0.25
N ALA A 95 19.91 -30.02 0.46
CA ALA A 95 21.17 -30.78 0.41
C ALA A 95 22.41 -29.92 0.75
N VAL A 96 22.33 -29.18 1.86
CA VAL A 96 23.38 -28.26 2.35
C VAL A 96 23.90 -28.67 3.73
N GLU A 97 25.13 -28.28 4.07
CA GLU A 97 25.76 -28.62 5.35
C GLU A 97 25.03 -28.02 6.57
N SER A 98 24.45 -26.81 6.42
CA SER A 98 23.77 -26.09 7.50
C SER A 98 22.74 -25.09 6.97
N VAL A 99 21.76 -24.75 7.83
CA VAL A 99 20.69 -23.79 7.54
C VAL A 99 20.43 -22.95 8.79
N ASP A 100 20.51 -21.61 8.70
CA ASP A 100 19.83 -20.72 9.65
C ASP A 100 18.50 -20.25 8.99
N LEU A 101 17.34 -20.70 9.47
CA LEU A 101 16.04 -20.24 8.97
C LEU A 101 15.68 -18.86 9.57
N LEU A 102 15.41 -17.89 8.70
CA LEU A 102 15.31 -16.47 9.07
C LEU A 102 13.86 -15.95 9.10
N ALA A 103 13.06 -16.31 8.09
CA ALA A 103 11.66 -15.94 7.98
C ALA A 103 10.87 -16.91 7.08
N VAL A 104 9.54 -16.94 7.25
CA VAL A 104 8.60 -17.70 6.40
C VAL A 104 7.36 -16.83 6.13
N ALA A 105 6.76 -16.97 4.95
CA ALA A 105 5.48 -16.34 4.60
C ALA A 105 4.62 -17.26 3.73
N LEU A 106 3.30 -17.31 3.98
CA LEU A 106 2.33 -17.96 3.11
C LEU A 106 1.86 -16.97 2.03
N HIS A 107 1.57 -17.45 0.83
CA HIS A 107 0.94 -16.61 -0.19
C HIS A 107 -0.48 -16.17 0.24
N PRO A 108 -0.99 -14.98 -0.13
CA PRO A 108 -2.34 -14.55 0.26
C PRO A 108 -3.46 -15.48 -0.23
N SER A 109 -3.24 -16.23 -1.30
CA SER A 109 -4.17 -17.23 -1.86
C SER A 109 -3.97 -18.65 -1.30
N PHE A 110 -3.18 -18.85 -0.24
CA PHE A 110 -2.78 -20.20 0.24
C PHE A 110 -3.96 -21.16 0.42
N SER A 111 -5.11 -20.70 0.94
CA SER A 111 -6.34 -21.49 1.10
C SER A 111 -7.45 -21.12 0.11
N THR A 112 -7.07 -20.71 -1.11
CA THR A 112 -8.04 -20.38 -2.17
C THR A 112 -7.73 -21.20 -3.42
N ASP A 113 -8.44 -22.31 -3.57
CA ASP A 113 -8.31 -23.26 -4.67
C ASP A 113 -8.39 -22.58 -6.04
N GLY A 114 -7.57 -23.05 -6.99
CA GLY A 114 -7.51 -22.52 -8.35
C GLY A 114 -6.88 -21.13 -8.52
N GLN A 115 -6.51 -20.43 -7.44
CA GLN A 115 -5.77 -19.16 -7.55
C GLN A 115 -4.25 -19.37 -7.61
N ALA A 116 -3.54 -18.42 -8.23
CA ALA A 116 -2.08 -18.39 -8.21
C ALA A 116 -1.56 -18.36 -6.76
N GLY A 117 -0.60 -19.24 -6.47
CA GLY A 117 -0.06 -19.40 -5.12
C GLY A 117 -0.98 -20.13 -4.12
N HIS A 118 -1.97 -20.89 -4.59
CA HIS A 118 -2.69 -21.86 -3.76
C HIS A 118 -1.72 -22.87 -3.12
N THR A 119 -1.83 -23.11 -1.81
CA THR A 119 -0.90 -23.90 -0.97
C THR A 119 0.58 -23.49 -1.00
N THR A 120 0.91 -22.36 -1.62
CA THR A 120 2.29 -21.92 -1.83
C THR A 120 2.81 -21.09 -0.66
N PHE A 121 4.01 -21.41 -0.18
CA PHE A 121 4.71 -20.65 0.85
C PHE A 121 6.17 -20.42 0.51
N TYR A 122 6.80 -19.49 1.22
CA TYR A 122 8.14 -19.01 0.95
C TYR A 122 8.97 -19.07 2.23
N THR A 123 10.18 -19.59 2.14
CA THR A 123 11.19 -19.54 3.20
C THR A 123 12.29 -18.57 2.81
N ALA A 124 12.87 -17.90 3.82
CA ALA A 124 14.12 -17.17 3.69
C ALA A 124 15.13 -17.76 4.67
N GLN A 125 16.25 -18.24 4.16
CA GLN A 125 17.25 -18.95 4.95
C GLN A 125 18.67 -18.50 4.60
N ARG A 126 19.60 -18.64 5.56
CA ARG A 126 21.04 -18.54 5.35
C ARG A 126 21.61 -19.95 5.17
N ILE A 127 22.44 -20.12 4.15
CA ILE A 127 23.20 -21.35 3.87
C ILE A 127 24.68 -21.00 3.63
N PRO A 128 25.62 -21.96 3.62
CA PRO A 128 26.99 -21.72 3.16
C PRO A 128 27.04 -21.10 1.76
N PHE A 129 28.04 -20.25 1.50
CA PHE A 129 28.18 -19.57 0.19
C PHE A 129 28.54 -20.56 -0.93
N GLU A 130 27.73 -20.58 -1.99
CA GLU A 130 27.94 -21.42 -3.18
C GLU A 130 28.38 -20.54 -4.36
N ARG A 131 29.67 -20.63 -4.75
CA ARG A 131 30.23 -19.76 -5.82
C ARG A 131 29.58 -20.02 -7.17
N GLN A 132 29.31 -21.29 -7.51
CA GLN A 132 28.72 -21.71 -8.79
C GLN A 132 27.28 -22.16 -8.59
N SER A 133 26.32 -21.29 -8.90
CA SER A 133 24.88 -21.60 -8.86
C SER A 133 24.19 -21.02 -10.09
N GLY A 134 23.17 -21.73 -10.59
CA GLY A 134 22.32 -21.28 -11.71
C GLY A 134 21.17 -20.36 -11.28
N ALA A 135 21.02 -20.05 -9.99
CA ALA A 135 19.96 -19.19 -9.48
C ALA A 135 20.26 -17.70 -9.63
N VAL A 136 19.22 -16.86 -9.65
CA VAL A 136 19.35 -15.40 -9.79
C VAL A 136 20.06 -14.82 -8.57
N ARG A 137 21.24 -14.23 -8.79
CA ARG A 137 22.05 -13.62 -7.75
C ARG A 137 21.96 -12.09 -7.82
N LEU A 138 21.37 -11.51 -6.78
CA LEU A 138 21.07 -10.07 -6.71
C LEU A 138 22.30 -9.18 -6.38
N ALA A 139 23.26 -9.72 -5.60
CA ALA A 139 24.45 -9.00 -5.16
C ALA A 139 25.72 -9.54 -5.82
N GLN A 140 26.66 -8.64 -6.13
CA GLN A 140 27.95 -9.02 -6.72
C GLN A 140 28.75 -9.93 -5.77
N GLN A 141 29.38 -10.96 -6.32
CA GLN A 141 30.23 -11.87 -5.54
C GLN A 141 31.56 -11.21 -5.17
N SER A 142 32.08 -11.60 -4.00
CA SER A 142 33.42 -11.29 -3.51
C SER A 142 33.97 -12.55 -2.85
N ASP A 143 35.28 -12.76 -2.91
CA ASP A 143 35.95 -13.92 -2.29
C ASP A 143 35.91 -13.92 -0.75
N LYS A 144 35.38 -12.84 -0.16
CA LYS A 144 35.10 -12.72 1.29
C LYS A 144 33.69 -13.19 1.67
N ASN A 145 32.85 -13.59 0.71
CA ASN A 145 31.51 -14.10 0.99
C ASN A 145 31.59 -15.53 1.54
N ILE A 146 30.88 -15.79 2.64
CA ILE A 146 30.86 -17.07 3.35
C ILE A 146 29.44 -17.62 3.55
N TYR A 147 28.41 -16.79 3.33
CA TYR A 147 27.01 -17.21 3.33
C TYR A 147 26.27 -16.75 2.07
N ASP A 148 25.26 -17.53 1.68
CA ASP A 148 24.17 -17.07 0.81
C ASP A 148 22.89 -16.93 1.63
N VAL A 149 22.20 -15.79 1.47
CA VAL A 149 20.84 -15.55 1.96
C VAL A 149 19.89 -15.79 0.81
N VAL A 150 19.06 -16.81 0.92
CA VAL A 150 18.27 -17.40 -0.18
C VAL A 150 16.78 -17.30 0.13
N VAL A 151 15.96 -16.98 -0.89
CA VAL A 151 14.50 -17.04 -0.81
C VAL A 151 13.97 -18.15 -1.72
N THR A 152 13.20 -19.08 -1.17
CA THR A 152 12.73 -20.29 -1.86
C THR A 152 11.22 -20.46 -1.70
N GLU A 153 10.53 -20.74 -2.81
CA GLU A 153 9.13 -21.14 -2.84
C GLU A 153 8.97 -22.66 -2.67
N TRP A 154 7.91 -23.07 -1.97
CA TRP A 154 7.52 -24.45 -1.71
C TRP A 154 5.99 -24.62 -1.81
N VAL A 155 5.54 -25.82 -2.17
CA VAL A 155 4.12 -26.22 -2.21
C VAL A 155 3.79 -27.17 -1.05
N TYR A 156 2.75 -26.86 -0.29
CA TYR A 156 2.22 -27.70 0.78
C TYR A 156 1.09 -28.61 0.29
N LEU A 157 1.20 -29.92 0.50
CA LEU A 157 0.19 -30.90 0.11
C LEU A 157 -0.80 -31.12 1.25
N ALA A 158 -1.88 -30.33 1.28
CA ALA A 158 -2.85 -30.33 2.38
C ALA A 158 -3.48 -31.71 2.68
N HIS A 159 -3.62 -32.59 1.67
CA HIS A 159 -4.16 -33.94 1.85
C HIS A 159 -3.20 -34.90 2.56
N SER A 160 -1.89 -34.85 2.25
CA SER A 160 -0.86 -35.67 2.91
C SER A 160 -0.15 -34.96 4.08
N GLN A 161 -0.54 -33.73 4.38
CA GLN A 161 -0.01 -32.87 5.45
C GLN A 161 1.53 -32.66 5.38
N ALA A 162 2.10 -32.75 4.17
CA ALA A 162 3.54 -32.72 3.93
C ALA A 162 3.94 -31.65 2.90
N VAL A 163 5.20 -31.25 2.86
CA VAL A 163 5.71 -30.34 1.82
C VAL A 163 6.22 -31.15 0.63
N ALA A 164 5.84 -30.75 -0.59
CA ALA A 164 6.38 -31.33 -1.81
C ALA A 164 7.84 -30.89 -2.01
N VAL A 165 8.82 -31.63 -1.49
CA VAL A 165 10.26 -31.26 -1.53
C VAL A 165 10.74 -30.94 -2.96
N ASN A 166 10.24 -31.67 -3.96
CA ASN A 166 10.58 -31.46 -5.38
C ASN A 166 9.94 -30.20 -6.01
N SER A 167 9.06 -29.49 -5.30
CA SER A 167 8.47 -28.22 -5.76
C SER A 167 9.36 -27.00 -5.54
N LYS A 168 10.53 -27.17 -4.89
CA LYS A 168 11.42 -26.06 -4.52
C LYS A 168 11.80 -25.18 -5.72
N ARG A 169 11.43 -23.91 -5.69
CA ARG A 169 11.90 -22.90 -6.66
C ARG A 169 12.64 -21.80 -5.95
N GLU A 170 13.95 -21.68 -6.19
CA GLU A 170 14.72 -20.54 -5.70
C GLU A 170 14.33 -19.29 -6.50
N LEU A 171 13.87 -18.24 -5.80
CA LEU A 171 13.55 -16.97 -6.43
C LEU A 171 14.84 -16.18 -6.69
N PHE A 172 15.64 -15.99 -5.64
CA PHE A 172 16.94 -15.32 -5.70
C PHE A 172 17.82 -15.64 -4.49
N ARG A 173 19.10 -15.28 -4.61
CA ARG A 173 20.07 -15.26 -3.51
C ARG A 173 20.89 -13.97 -3.42
N ILE A 174 21.29 -13.63 -2.21
CA ILE A 174 22.15 -12.48 -1.87
C ILE A 174 23.39 -13.02 -1.14
N ALA A 175 24.58 -12.73 -1.67
CA ALA A 175 25.83 -13.16 -1.05
C ALA A 175 26.19 -12.28 0.15
N SER A 176 26.82 -12.86 1.18
CA SER A 176 27.27 -12.11 2.37
C SER A 176 28.58 -12.64 2.96
N SER A 177 29.43 -11.72 3.41
CA SER A 177 30.58 -11.96 4.29
C SER A 177 30.21 -11.98 5.79
N ASN A 178 29.01 -11.54 6.16
CA ASN A 178 28.59 -11.30 7.53
C ASN A 178 27.41 -12.21 7.92
N ARG A 179 27.51 -12.89 9.07
CA ARG A 179 26.44 -13.74 9.63
C ARG A 179 25.25 -12.94 10.17
N ASP A 180 25.43 -11.69 10.58
CA ASP A 180 24.32 -10.83 11.03
C ASP A 180 23.42 -10.39 9.87
N PHE A 181 23.88 -10.52 8.61
CA PHE A 181 23.08 -10.18 7.44
C PHE A 181 22.06 -11.29 7.11
N GLY A 182 20.83 -10.90 6.80
CA GLY A 182 19.73 -11.82 6.52
C GLY A 182 18.40 -11.12 6.23
N VAL A 183 17.36 -11.93 5.99
CA VAL A 183 15.97 -11.46 5.93
C VAL A 183 15.43 -11.32 7.35
N GLU A 184 15.05 -10.10 7.75
CA GLU A 184 14.35 -9.85 9.01
C GLU A 184 12.88 -10.31 8.93
N GLN A 185 12.22 -10.14 7.77
CA GLN A 185 10.84 -10.58 7.55
C GLN A 185 10.52 -10.81 6.06
N LEU A 186 9.85 -11.92 5.74
CA LEU A 186 9.08 -12.10 4.52
C LEU A 186 7.63 -11.68 4.77
N SER A 187 6.99 -11.00 3.82
CA SER A 187 5.58 -10.60 3.99
C SER A 187 4.85 -10.32 2.68
N PHE A 188 3.55 -10.61 2.65
CA PHE A 188 2.60 -10.06 1.68
C PHE A 188 1.66 -9.12 2.41
N ASN A 189 1.16 -8.07 1.75
CA ASN A 189 0.13 -7.20 2.34
C ASN A 189 -1.24 -7.93 2.32
N PRO A 190 -1.80 -8.32 3.48
CA PRO A 190 -3.03 -9.12 3.55
C PRO A 190 -4.31 -8.30 3.30
N HIS A 191 -4.19 -6.99 3.12
CA HIS A 191 -5.32 -6.07 2.91
C HIS A 191 -5.54 -5.76 1.42
N ILE A 192 -4.61 -6.14 0.54
CA ILE A 192 -4.80 -6.09 -0.91
C ILE A 192 -5.71 -7.25 -1.35
N LYS A 193 -6.61 -7.00 -2.29
CA LYS A 193 -7.59 -7.96 -2.80
C LYS A 193 -7.11 -8.61 -4.11
N PRO A 194 -7.53 -9.86 -4.43
CA PRO A 194 -7.05 -10.61 -5.60
C PRO A 194 -7.15 -9.91 -6.96
N TRP A 195 -8.02 -8.90 -7.08
CA TRP A 195 -8.26 -8.11 -8.31
C TRP A 195 -7.51 -6.77 -8.35
N GLN A 196 -6.57 -6.52 -7.45
CA GLN A 196 -5.76 -5.29 -7.40
C GLN A 196 -4.32 -5.57 -7.83
N ASP A 197 -3.71 -4.67 -8.61
CA ASP A 197 -2.38 -4.82 -9.23
C ASP A 197 -1.22 -5.13 -8.24
N ASN A 198 -1.39 -4.77 -6.96
CA ASN A 198 -0.41 -5.02 -5.89
C ASN A 198 -0.62 -6.38 -5.17
N PHE A 199 -1.54 -7.22 -5.62
CA PHE A 199 -1.81 -8.52 -4.99
C PHE A 199 -0.68 -9.53 -5.27
N GLY A 200 -0.46 -10.45 -4.34
CA GLY A 200 0.60 -11.47 -4.46
C GLY A 200 2.02 -10.91 -4.47
N LEU A 201 2.24 -9.62 -4.18
CA LEU A 201 3.59 -9.04 -4.14
C LEU A 201 4.31 -9.39 -2.83
N LEU A 202 5.40 -10.14 -2.94
CA LEU A 202 6.27 -10.54 -1.84
C LEU A 202 7.21 -9.38 -1.51
N HIS A 203 7.22 -8.99 -0.24
CA HIS A 203 8.11 -8.01 0.34
C HIS A 203 9.15 -8.71 1.22
N VAL A 204 10.41 -8.29 1.09
CA VAL A 204 11.56 -8.90 1.77
C VAL A 204 12.32 -7.81 2.51
N LEU A 205 12.16 -7.78 3.83
CA LEU A 205 12.83 -6.82 4.72
C LEU A 205 14.21 -7.37 5.08
N LEU A 206 15.28 -6.65 4.72
CA LEU A 206 16.67 -7.05 4.91
C LEU A 206 17.30 -6.31 6.09
N SER A 207 18.04 -7.06 6.91
CA SER A 207 18.82 -6.56 8.05
C SER A 207 19.78 -5.42 7.67
N ALA A 208 20.02 -4.49 8.60
CA ALA A 208 21.10 -3.51 8.47
C ALA A 208 22.42 -4.08 8.99
N SER A 209 23.45 -4.10 8.14
CA SER A 209 24.83 -4.45 8.49
C SER A 209 25.81 -3.35 8.09
N LYS A 210 26.63 -2.91 9.05
CA LYS A 210 27.68 -1.89 8.84
C LYS A 210 28.88 -2.40 8.02
N SER A 211 28.96 -3.71 7.77
CA SER A 211 30.04 -4.38 7.04
C SER A 211 29.51 -5.20 5.85
N ALA A 212 28.39 -4.76 5.27
CA ALA A 212 27.81 -5.41 4.10
C ALA A 212 28.71 -5.25 2.87
N THR A 213 29.07 -6.37 2.23
CA THR A 213 29.75 -6.39 0.91
C THR A 213 28.90 -5.80 -0.22
N SER A 214 27.62 -5.54 0.02
CA SER A 214 26.72 -4.85 -0.91
C SER A 214 25.80 -3.88 -0.14
N PRO A 215 26.23 -2.61 0.07
CA PRO A 215 25.56 -1.69 1.00
C PRO A 215 24.12 -1.34 0.60
N LEU A 216 23.76 -1.39 -0.69
CA LEU A 216 22.38 -1.14 -1.16
C LEU A 216 21.34 -2.10 -0.59
N TYR A 217 21.75 -3.31 -0.18
CA TYR A 217 20.87 -4.29 0.46
C TYR A 217 20.80 -4.12 1.99
N SER A 218 21.70 -3.33 2.57
CA SER A 218 21.82 -3.15 4.02
C SER A 218 20.69 -2.25 4.54
N GLY A 219 19.79 -2.82 5.35
CA GLY A 219 18.65 -2.07 5.89
C GLY A 219 17.70 -1.64 4.78
N SER A 220 17.19 -2.60 4.01
CA SER A 220 16.36 -2.33 2.82
C SER A 220 15.07 -3.13 2.82
N LEU A 221 14.10 -2.68 2.01
CA LEU A 221 12.90 -3.43 1.69
C LEU A 221 12.89 -3.67 0.18
N LEU A 222 12.88 -4.94 -0.22
CA LEU A 222 12.68 -5.36 -1.60
C LEU A 222 11.20 -5.73 -1.82
N ARG A 223 10.71 -5.58 -3.06
CA ARG A 223 9.39 -6.03 -3.49
C ARG A 223 9.44 -6.67 -4.87
N ILE A 224 8.95 -7.90 -4.95
CA ILE A 224 8.86 -8.69 -6.19
C ILE A 224 7.46 -9.29 -6.35
N ASN A 225 7.09 -9.62 -7.58
CA ASN A 225 6.06 -10.62 -7.86
C ASN A 225 6.77 -11.99 -7.94
N PRO A 226 6.55 -12.90 -6.98
CA PRO A 226 7.22 -14.20 -6.96
C PRO A 226 6.76 -15.15 -8.08
N THR A 227 5.63 -14.85 -8.74
CA THR A 227 5.10 -15.65 -9.86
C THR A 227 6.15 -15.74 -10.99
N PRO A 228 6.46 -16.94 -11.50
CA PRO A 228 7.46 -17.10 -12.55
C PRO A 228 6.91 -16.60 -13.90
N PHE A 229 7.82 -16.13 -14.78
CA PHE A 229 7.45 -15.64 -16.10
C PHE A 229 8.53 -15.97 -17.14
N GLY A 230 8.23 -16.92 -18.03
CA GLY A 230 9.21 -17.49 -18.95
C GLY A 230 10.39 -18.10 -18.19
N LEU A 231 11.61 -17.67 -18.51
CA LEU A 231 12.83 -18.10 -17.81
C LEU A 231 13.08 -17.40 -16.47
N LYS A 232 12.27 -16.39 -16.08
CA LYS A 232 12.46 -15.65 -14.84
C LYS A 232 11.74 -16.30 -13.67
N GLN A 233 12.48 -16.57 -12.59
CA GLN A 233 11.95 -17.20 -11.36
C GLN A 233 10.94 -16.34 -10.60
N TYR A 234 11.05 -15.01 -10.78
CA TYR A 234 10.17 -13.95 -10.27
C TYR A 234 10.16 -12.78 -11.27
N THR A 235 9.31 -11.77 -11.07
CA THR A 235 9.33 -10.51 -11.83
C THR A 235 9.28 -9.28 -10.92
N VAL A 236 9.79 -8.14 -11.41
CA VAL A 236 9.76 -6.87 -10.68
C VAL A 236 8.52 -6.07 -11.08
N PRO A 237 7.65 -5.65 -10.13
CA PRO A 237 6.48 -4.82 -10.40
C PRO A 237 6.83 -3.54 -11.17
N ILE A 238 5.98 -3.09 -12.09
CA ILE A 238 6.24 -1.88 -12.89
C ILE A 238 6.18 -0.59 -12.04
N ASN A 239 5.53 -0.66 -10.88
CA ASN A 239 5.36 0.44 -9.93
C ASN A 239 6.35 0.39 -8.74
N ASN A 240 7.49 -0.30 -8.86
CA ASN A 240 8.60 -0.12 -7.92
C ASN A 240 9.20 1.29 -8.10
N PRO A 241 9.49 2.04 -7.01
CA PRO A 241 9.77 3.47 -7.07
C PRO A 241 11.14 3.81 -7.65
N TYR A 242 12.11 2.88 -7.55
CA TYR A 242 13.47 3.03 -8.06
C TYR A 242 13.70 2.28 -9.38
N LYS A 243 12.64 1.74 -9.99
CA LYS A 243 12.73 0.98 -11.23
C LYS A 243 13.34 1.84 -12.35
N GLN A 244 14.23 1.25 -13.15
CA GLN A 244 14.97 1.92 -14.22
C GLN A 244 15.94 3.04 -13.77
N GLN A 245 16.19 3.21 -12.46
CA GLN A 245 17.23 4.13 -11.98
C GLN A 245 18.59 3.43 -12.01
N SER A 246 19.53 3.89 -12.86
CA SER A 246 20.80 3.22 -13.19
C SER A 246 21.70 2.84 -12.01
N ASN A 247 21.50 3.46 -10.85
CA ASN A 247 22.37 3.33 -9.67
C ASN A 247 21.68 2.57 -8.52
N LEU A 248 20.45 2.12 -8.71
CA LEU A 248 19.67 1.32 -7.75
C LEU A 248 19.16 0.05 -8.43
N ILE A 249 18.74 -0.93 -7.61
CA ILE A 249 18.20 -2.19 -8.10
C ILE A 249 16.69 -2.09 -8.29
N ASP A 250 16.18 -2.73 -9.34
CA ASP A 250 14.78 -2.69 -9.75
C ASP A 250 13.84 -3.23 -8.65
N GLU A 251 14.29 -4.21 -7.86
CA GLU A 251 13.58 -4.81 -6.72
C GLU A 251 13.35 -3.87 -5.53
N LEU A 252 14.09 -2.77 -5.41
CA LEU A 252 14.12 -1.93 -4.22
C LEU A 252 12.85 -1.08 -4.08
N VAL A 253 12.31 -0.99 -2.85
CA VAL A 253 11.19 -0.10 -2.52
C VAL A 253 11.40 0.78 -1.28
N LEU A 254 12.38 0.46 -0.43
CA LEU A 254 12.83 1.31 0.69
C LEU A 254 14.31 1.01 0.99
N HIS A 255 15.08 2.00 1.42
CA HIS A 255 16.49 1.80 1.78
C HIS A 255 16.98 2.68 2.94
N ASN A 256 18.16 2.33 3.46
CA ASN A 256 18.86 2.97 4.57
C ASN A 256 18.12 2.91 5.92
N ILE A 257 17.32 1.87 6.14
CA ILE A 257 16.64 1.60 7.41
C ILE A 257 17.68 1.23 8.48
N GLU A 258 17.77 1.99 9.56
CA GLU A 258 18.62 1.63 10.70
C GLU A 258 18.00 0.46 11.49
N GLN A 259 18.67 -0.70 11.50
CA GLN A 259 18.26 -1.92 12.23
C GLN A 259 16.75 -2.25 12.15
N PRO A 260 16.20 -2.57 10.96
CA PRO A 260 14.83 -3.05 10.82
C PRO A 260 14.56 -4.28 11.70
N LYS A 261 13.32 -4.42 12.17
CA LYS A 261 12.86 -5.55 12.99
C LYS A 261 11.54 -6.17 12.52
N ALA A 262 10.57 -5.36 12.11
CA ALA A 262 9.32 -5.85 11.54
C ALA A 262 8.67 -4.86 10.57
N LEU A 263 7.88 -5.41 9.65
CA LEU A 263 7.02 -4.71 8.70
C LEU A 263 5.55 -5.01 9.04
N VAL A 264 4.77 -3.98 9.31
CA VAL A 264 3.37 -4.09 9.74
C VAL A 264 2.46 -3.40 8.74
N TRP A 265 1.55 -4.16 8.15
CA TRP A 265 0.54 -3.66 7.21
C TRP A 265 -0.64 -3.02 7.94
N GLN A 266 -1.12 -1.89 7.41
CA GLN A 266 -2.31 -1.21 7.92
C GLN A 266 -3.55 -1.61 7.12
N LYS A 267 -4.67 -1.88 7.81
CA LYS A 267 -5.97 -2.25 7.21
C LYS A 267 -6.56 -1.16 6.30
N ASN A 268 -6.13 0.10 6.51
CA ASN A 268 -6.70 1.29 5.90
C ASN A 268 -5.76 2.00 4.88
N SER A 269 -4.51 1.53 4.70
CA SER A 269 -3.62 2.00 3.62
C SER A 269 -3.16 0.83 2.74
N HIS A 270 -2.92 1.15 1.46
CA HIS A 270 -2.41 0.22 0.46
C HIS A 270 -0.93 0.46 0.09
N ASN A 271 -0.39 1.64 0.43
CA ASN A 271 0.96 2.08 0.06
C ASN A 271 1.85 2.37 1.28
N ASP A 272 1.24 2.64 2.43
CA ASP A 272 1.94 3.04 3.65
C ASP A 272 1.89 1.90 4.67
N PHE A 273 2.96 1.73 5.43
CA PHE A 273 3.12 0.66 6.41
C PHE A 273 3.83 1.18 7.67
N LEU A 274 3.72 0.41 8.74
CA LEU A 274 4.40 0.69 10.00
C LEU A 274 5.69 -0.12 10.05
N LEU A 275 6.81 0.59 10.11
CA LEU A 275 8.15 0.03 10.14
C LEU A 275 8.66 0.05 11.58
N HIS A 276 8.88 -1.14 12.16
CA HIS A 276 9.55 -1.31 13.45
C HIS A 276 11.04 -1.37 13.21
N HIS A 277 11.78 -0.39 13.73
CA HIS A 277 13.23 -0.31 13.58
C HIS A 277 13.87 0.39 14.79
N TYR A 278 15.21 0.54 14.79
CA TYR A 278 15.86 1.46 15.72
C TYR A 278 16.23 2.75 14.99
N HIS A 279 16.24 3.88 15.69
CA HIS A 279 16.84 5.10 15.19
C HIS A 279 17.74 5.69 16.27
N GLN A 280 19.01 5.92 15.94
CA GLN A 280 20.06 6.36 16.85
C GLN A 280 20.14 5.48 18.13
N GLY A 281 19.90 4.17 17.97
CA GLY A 281 19.85 3.21 19.09
C GLY A 281 18.60 3.23 19.98
N HIS A 282 17.56 4.02 19.65
CA HIS A 282 16.24 4.01 20.29
C HIS A 282 15.21 3.24 19.46
N PRO A 283 14.37 2.37 20.04
CA PRO A 283 13.33 1.68 19.29
C PRO A 283 12.21 2.65 18.89
N VAL A 284 11.79 2.57 17.63
CA VAL A 284 10.82 3.47 17.02
C VAL A 284 9.90 2.71 16.06
N VAL A 285 8.65 3.16 16.01
CA VAL A 285 7.70 2.78 14.95
C VAL A 285 7.54 3.99 14.04
N SER A 286 7.96 3.86 12.78
CA SER A 286 7.79 4.91 11.77
C SER A 286 6.64 4.54 10.82
N SER A 287 5.77 5.48 10.47
CA SER A 287 4.83 5.32 9.35
C SER A 287 5.54 5.74 8.05
N VAL A 288 5.67 4.81 7.11
CA VAL A 288 6.57 4.94 5.94
C VAL A 288 5.85 4.48 4.67
N GLY A 289 5.97 5.26 3.60
CA GLY A 289 5.51 4.94 2.25
C GLY A 289 6.61 4.32 1.36
N LEU A 290 6.18 3.70 0.26
CA LEU A 290 7.08 3.17 -0.77
C LEU A 290 7.85 4.29 -1.48
N GLY A 291 9.18 4.16 -1.55
CA GLY A 291 10.07 5.11 -2.24
C GLY A 291 10.75 6.15 -1.34
N GLU A 292 10.50 6.12 -0.04
CA GLU A 292 11.21 6.99 0.93
C GLU A 292 12.68 6.56 1.13
N ASN A 293 13.56 7.54 1.31
CA ASN A 293 14.93 7.32 1.75
C ASN A 293 15.05 7.67 3.23
N MET A 294 15.18 6.66 4.09
CA MET A 294 15.15 6.78 5.56
C MET A 294 16.27 7.65 6.16
N LEU A 295 17.29 8.03 5.39
CA LEU A 295 18.33 8.99 5.80
C LEU A 295 18.10 10.42 5.28
N ALA A 296 17.41 10.59 4.15
CA ALA A 296 17.21 11.89 3.52
C ALA A 296 15.85 12.51 3.84
N ILE A 297 14.85 11.68 4.14
CA ILE A 297 13.48 12.08 4.49
C ILE A 297 13.19 11.51 5.88
N LYS A 298 12.83 12.38 6.82
CA LYS A 298 12.31 11.95 8.12
C LYS A 298 10.83 11.56 7.95
N PRO A 299 10.41 10.34 8.34
CA PRO A 299 9.01 9.93 8.25
C PRO A 299 8.06 10.89 9.00
N GLU A 300 6.89 11.19 8.41
CA GLU A 300 5.93 12.18 8.95
C GLU A 300 5.47 11.82 10.37
N TYR A 301 5.29 10.52 10.65
CA TYR A 301 4.92 10.01 11.96
C TYR A 301 5.97 9.01 12.45
N GLN A 302 6.66 9.40 13.53
CA GLN A 302 7.55 8.52 14.29
C GLN A 302 7.06 8.43 15.73
N PHE A 303 7.00 7.21 16.25
CA PHE A 303 6.50 6.91 17.59
C PHE A 303 7.63 6.28 18.41
N PHE A 304 8.16 7.04 19.37
CA PHE A 304 9.32 6.62 20.17
C PHE A 304 8.90 5.79 21.37
N ILE A 305 9.60 4.68 21.57
CA ILE A 305 9.34 3.73 22.66
C ILE A 305 10.46 3.87 23.69
N LYS A 306 10.10 4.30 24.91
CA LYS A 306 11.07 4.51 26.00
C LYS A 306 11.55 3.19 26.62
N ASP A 307 10.67 2.20 26.72
CA ASP A 307 11.00 0.87 27.26
C ASP A 307 11.43 -0.09 26.14
N LYS A 308 12.70 -0.52 26.19
CA LYS A 308 13.26 -1.46 25.21
C LYS A 308 12.70 -2.89 25.35
N GLN A 309 12.17 -3.28 26.52
CA GLN A 309 11.54 -4.60 26.72
C GLN A 309 10.17 -4.66 26.03
N LEU A 310 9.41 -3.57 26.10
CA LEU A 310 8.10 -3.44 25.44
C LEU A 310 8.19 -3.71 23.93
N PHE A 311 9.23 -3.16 23.27
CA PHE A 311 9.37 -3.17 21.80
C PHE A 311 9.35 -4.56 21.17
N SER A 312 10.06 -5.52 21.76
CA SER A 312 10.09 -6.91 21.29
C SER A 312 8.77 -7.66 21.46
N GLY A 313 7.85 -7.13 22.27
CA GLY A 313 6.51 -7.69 22.52
C GLY A 313 5.37 -6.84 21.97
N LEU A 314 5.62 -5.91 21.03
CA LEU A 314 4.57 -5.11 20.38
C LEU A 314 3.99 -5.83 19.16
N HIS A 315 2.72 -6.22 19.26
CA HIS A 315 1.96 -6.82 18.16
C HIS A 315 0.88 -5.87 17.65
N TYR A 316 0.88 -5.55 16.36
CA TYR A 316 -0.13 -4.67 15.80
C TYR A 316 -1.52 -5.31 15.86
N PHE A 317 -2.51 -4.50 16.24
CA PHE A 317 -3.89 -4.95 16.44
C PHE A 317 -4.87 -4.15 15.58
N SER A 318 -4.83 -2.83 15.64
CA SER A 318 -5.79 -1.98 14.90
C SER A 318 -5.29 -0.54 14.72
N THR A 319 -6.06 0.30 14.03
CA THR A 319 -5.93 1.77 14.08
C THR A 319 -6.94 2.33 15.09
N ASN A 320 -6.51 3.26 15.95
CA ASN A 320 -7.41 4.06 16.77
C ASN A 320 -8.38 4.86 15.87
N GLN A 321 -9.67 4.84 16.17
CA GLN A 321 -10.69 5.50 15.35
C GLN A 321 -10.71 7.03 15.50
N LEU A 322 -10.15 7.56 16.60
CA LEU A 322 -10.20 8.99 16.92
C LEU A 322 -9.06 9.81 16.30
N ASP A 323 -7.83 9.28 16.35
CA ASP A 323 -6.61 9.97 15.91
C ASP A 323 -5.84 9.23 14.81
N THR A 324 -6.36 8.10 14.32
CA THR A 324 -5.73 7.19 13.34
C THR A 324 -4.40 6.55 13.77
N SER A 325 -3.93 6.78 14.99
CA SER A 325 -2.69 6.20 15.51
C SER A 325 -2.75 4.66 15.57
N PRO A 326 -1.62 3.97 15.40
CA PRO A 326 -1.60 2.51 15.44
C PRO A 326 -1.71 2.00 16.87
N THR A 327 -2.67 1.11 17.11
CA THR A 327 -2.89 0.43 18.38
C THR A 327 -2.21 -0.93 18.35
N TYR A 328 -1.33 -1.15 19.32
CA TYR A 328 -0.63 -2.42 19.54
C TYR A 328 -1.18 -3.14 20.77
N LEU A 329 -0.87 -4.44 20.85
CA LEU A 329 -1.06 -5.29 22.01
C LEU A 329 0.29 -5.79 22.52
N THR A 330 0.36 -5.99 23.83
CA THR A 330 1.51 -6.56 24.53
C THR A 330 1.09 -7.18 25.86
N THR A 331 1.95 -8.00 26.45
CA THR A 331 1.76 -8.62 27.79
C THR A 331 2.63 -7.93 28.82
N ARG A 332 2.06 -7.52 29.96
CA ARG A 332 2.86 -6.94 31.05
C ARG A 332 3.39 -8.04 31.98
N ASN A 333 4.69 -7.99 32.28
CA ASN A 333 5.44 -9.04 33.00
C ASN A 333 5.10 -9.18 34.50
N ASP A 334 4.34 -8.23 35.07
CA ASP A 334 3.96 -8.19 36.49
C ASP A 334 2.69 -9.02 36.79
N ASN A 335 1.65 -8.86 35.97
CA ASN A 335 0.28 -9.26 36.28
C ASN A 335 -0.34 -10.21 35.24
N ASN A 336 0.42 -10.75 34.28
CA ASN A 336 -0.07 -11.52 33.12
C ASN A 336 -1.07 -10.78 32.19
N GLN A 337 -1.42 -9.53 32.47
CA GLN A 337 -2.49 -8.83 31.76
C GLN A 337 -2.07 -8.40 30.37
N LEU A 338 -2.97 -8.62 29.41
CA LEU A 338 -2.90 -8.01 28.09
C LEU A 338 -3.09 -6.50 28.21
N SER A 339 -2.25 -5.74 27.53
CA SER A 339 -2.28 -4.28 27.52
C SER A 339 -2.32 -3.76 26.09
N HIS A 340 -3.14 -2.73 25.86
CA HIS A 340 -3.06 -1.89 24.67
C HIS A 340 -1.90 -0.90 24.81
N VAL A 341 -1.18 -0.69 23.70
CA VAL A 341 -0.28 0.45 23.53
C VAL A 341 -0.89 1.36 22.47
N SER A 342 -1.18 2.60 22.88
CA SER A 342 -1.55 3.70 22.00
C SER A 342 -0.42 4.73 21.96
N PHE A 343 -0.47 5.66 21.01
CA PHE A 343 0.52 6.73 20.91
C PHE A 343 -0.13 8.10 21.04
N VAL A 344 0.22 8.80 22.12
CA VAL A 344 -0.23 10.17 22.39
C VAL A 344 1.03 11.03 22.46
N GLU A 345 1.03 12.17 21.79
CA GLU A 345 2.20 13.08 21.72
C GLU A 345 3.48 12.35 21.23
N GLN A 346 3.32 11.49 20.21
CA GLN A 346 4.38 10.65 19.61
C GLN A 346 5.06 9.66 20.58
N GLN A 347 4.49 9.43 21.77
CA GLN A 347 5.03 8.54 22.80
C GLN A 347 4.07 7.40 23.13
N ALA A 348 4.63 6.21 23.34
CA ALA A 348 3.88 5.03 23.76
C ALA A 348 3.24 5.25 25.14
N LYS A 349 1.90 5.12 25.24
CA LYS A 349 1.16 5.05 26.50
C LYS A 349 0.51 3.67 26.61
N LEU A 350 0.66 3.04 27.78
CA LEU A 350 0.22 1.67 28.07
C LEU A 350 -1.08 1.70 28.89
N ALA A 351 -2.10 0.97 28.44
CA ALA A 351 -3.38 0.81 29.12
C ALA A 351 -3.78 -0.67 29.15
N ASN A 352 -4.58 -1.09 30.13
CA ASN A 352 -5.06 -2.47 30.20
C ASN A 352 -6.04 -2.78 29.06
N SER A 353 -6.13 -4.05 28.62
CA SER A 353 -7.02 -4.49 27.55
C SER A 353 -8.05 -5.50 28.06
N SER A 354 -9.34 -5.20 27.86
CA SER A 354 -10.46 -6.08 28.22
C SER A 354 -10.72 -7.23 27.23
N LEU A 355 -9.90 -7.37 26.19
CA LEU A 355 -10.06 -8.43 25.17
C LEU A 355 -9.95 -9.85 25.74
N LEU A 356 -9.32 -10.02 26.90
CA LEU A 356 -9.00 -11.31 27.51
C LEU A 356 -9.39 -11.41 29.00
N ASP A 357 -10.32 -10.56 29.48
CA ASP A 357 -10.73 -10.55 30.91
C ASP A 357 -11.26 -11.90 31.42
N ASN A 358 -11.76 -12.75 30.52
CA ASN A 358 -12.26 -14.10 30.81
C ASN A 358 -11.28 -15.24 30.43
N VAL A 359 -10.00 -14.94 30.12
CA VAL A 359 -9.04 -15.93 29.62
C VAL A 359 -7.86 -16.13 30.60
N THR A 360 -7.72 -17.36 31.08
CA THR A 360 -6.63 -17.75 32.00
C THR A 360 -5.29 -17.82 31.26
N ILE A 361 -4.51 -16.73 31.31
CA ILE A 361 -3.15 -16.67 30.78
C ILE A 361 -2.15 -17.31 31.78
N PRO A 362 -1.30 -18.29 31.39
CA PRO A 362 -0.28 -18.90 32.25
C PRO A 362 0.81 -17.92 32.71
N ARG A 363 1.45 -18.15 33.86
CA ARG A 363 2.44 -17.21 34.44
C ARG A 363 3.67 -17.04 33.54
N ASN A 364 4.15 -15.80 33.44
CA ASN A 364 5.27 -15.40 32.57
C ASN A 364 5.03 -15.72 31.09
N SER A 365 3.77 -15.66 30.65
CA SER A 365 3.42 -15.77 29.24
C SER A 365 3.69 -14.45 28.50
N HIS A 366 4.50 -14.51 27.45
CA HIS A 366 4.73 -13.38 26.56
C HIS A 366 3.89 -13.52 25.28
N LEU A 367 3.39 -12.40 24.78
CA LEU A 367 2.67 -12.35 23.49
C LEU A 367 3.63 -12.68 22.34
N ILE A 368 3.27 -13.67 21.52
CA ILE A 368 4.06 -14.14 20.37
C ILE A 368 3.39 -13.85 19.02
N LYS A 369 2.05 -13.86 18.96
CA LYS A 369 1.33 -13.55 17.72
C LYS A 369 -0.02 -12.89 17.99
N VAL A 370 -0.39 -11.97 17.11
CA VAL A 370 -1.75 -11.48 16.90
C VAL A 370 -2.03 -11.57 15.40
N ALA A 371 -3.14 -12.21 15.03
CA ALA A 371 -3.63 -12.35 13.66
C ALA A 371 -5.13 -12.65 13.72
N GLU A 372 -5.99 -11.61 13.61
CA GLU A 372 -7.45 -11.68 13.76
C GLU A 372 -8.06 -12.97 13.14
N PRO A 373 -8.84 -13.80 13.88
CA PRO A 373 -9.27 -13.67 15.28
C PRO A 373 -8.36 -14.40 16.31
N ILE A 374 -7.11 -14.76 15.97
CA ILE A 374 -6.26 -15.57 16.84
C ILE A 374 -5.11 -14.77 17.48
N MET A 375 -4.85 -15.10 18.75
CA MET A 375 -3.68 -14.69 19.52
C MET A 375 -2.87 -15.93 19.93
N ALA A 376 -1.54 -15.80 20.05
CA ALA A 376 -0.68 -16.84 20.60
C ALA A 376 0.26 -16.25 21.66
N LEU A 377 0.30 -16.87 22.83
CA LEU A 377 1.12 -16.52 23.99
C LEU A 377 1.99 -17.71 24.40
N TYR A 378 3.16 -17.48 24.99
CA TYR A 378 4.09 -18.55 25.36
C TYR A 378 4.74 -18.33 26.73
N ALA A 379 4.54 -19.29 27.63
CA ALA A 379 5.23 -19.36 28.93
C ALA A 379 6.52 -20.18 28.81
N LYS A 380 7.65 -19.50 28.63
CA LYS A 380 8.96 -20.13 28.38
C LYS A 380 9.39 -21.09 29.50
N SER A 381 9.06 -20.78 30.76
CA SER A 381 9.36 -21.63 31.92
C SER A 381 8.64 -22.98 31.91
N GLU A 382 7.46 -23.04 31.29
CA GLU A 382 6.59 -24.22 31.28
C GLU A 382 6.65 -24.97 29.93
N ARG A 383 7.29 -24.37 28.92
CA ARG A 383 7.21 -24.71 27.48
C ARG A 383 5.76 -24.71 26.97
N LEU A 384 4.89 -23.89 27.55
CA LEU A 384 3.45 -23.92 27.29
C LEU A 384 3.07 -22.84 26.27
N LEU A 385 2.69 -23.26 25.06
CA LEU A 385 2.07 -22.41 24.05
C LEU A 385 0.56 -22.38 24.29
N THR A 386 0.02 -21.18 24.45
CA THR A 386 -1.42 -20.92 24.62
C THR A 386 -1.93 -20.17 23.39
N VAL A 387 -2.89 -20.76 22.68
CA VAL A 387 -3.54 -20.15 21.51
C VAL A 387 -4.96 -19.76 21.92
N VAL A 388 -5.33 -18.50 21.67
CA VAL A 388 -6.65 -17.97 22.00
C VAL A 388 -7.34 -17.50 20.73
N ASN A 389 -8.54 -18.03 20.46
CA ASN A 389 -9.43 -17.59 19.38
C ASN A 389 -10.44 -16.59 19.96
N TYR A 390 -10.26 -15.29 19.70
CA TYR A 390 -11.03 -14.20 20.26
C TYR A 390 -12.03 -13.62 19.24
N GLN A 391 -13.32 -13.61 19.59
CA GLN A 391 -14.36 -12.92 18.83
C GLN A 391 -14.32 -11.42 19.16
N LEU A 392 -14.01 -10.57 18.18
CA LEU A 392 -14.14 -9.12 18.32
C LEU A 392 -15.64 -8.74 18.32
N ALA A 393 -16.14 -8.31 19.47
CA ALA A 393 -17.51 -7.82 19.60
C ALA A 393 -17.79 -6.65 18.64
N GLN A 394 -18.68 -6.85 17.67
CA GLN A 394 -19.03 -5.83 16.69
C GLN A 394 -19.82 -4.71 17.38
N GLY A 395 -19.16 -3.58 17.65
CA GLY A 395 -19.80 -2.42 18.28
C GLY A 395 -19.61 -2.30 19.79
N ALA A 396 -18.47 -2.73 20.34
CA ALA A 396 -18.06 -2.30 21.67
C ALA A 396 -17.79 -0.78 21.69
N GLN A 397 -18.82 0.02 22.00
CA GLN A 397 -18.59 1.33 22.60
C GLN A 397 -17.86 1.14 23.93
N GLN A 398 -16.97 2.06 24.28
CA GLN A 398 -16.22 1.97 25.52
C GLN A 398 -17.18 2.05 26.72
N SER A 399 -17.14 1.05 27.60
CA SER A 399 -17.87 1.08 28.87
C SER A 399 -17.34 2.24 29.72
N GLU A 400 -18.18 3.22 30.00
CA GLU A 400 -17.88 4.23 31.02
C GLU A 400 -17.85 3.59 32.42
N VAL A 401 -17.10 4.22 33.32
CA VAL A 401 -16.84 3.69 34.66
C VAL A 401 -18.14 3.65 35.49
N SER A 402 -18.49 2.47 35.98
CA SER A 402 -19.64 2.29 36.87
C SER A 402 -19.39 2.96 38.23
N ILE A 403 -20.19 3.98 38.55
CA ILE A 403 -20.43 4.46 39.91
C ILE A 403 -21.81 3.93 40.34
N GLY A 404 -21.93 3.48 41.59
CA GLY A 404 -22.99 2.56 42.02
C GLY A 404 -24.39 3.15 42.26
N ASP A 405 -25.36 2.23 42.20
CA ASP A 405 -26.64 2.16 42.91
C ASP A 405 -27.43 3.44 43.24
N VAL A 406 -28.47 3.70 42.45
CA VAL A 406 -29.82 4.00 42.98
C VAL A 406 -30.87 3.30 42.08
N GLU A 407 -31.89 2.69 42.68
CA GLU A 407 -33.00 2.06 41.95
C GLU A 407 -34.02 3.08 41.35
N THR A 408 -35.05 2.57 40.67
CA THR A 408 -36.33 3.25 40.36
C THR A 408 -36.42 4.25 39.19
N HIS A 409 -36.16 3.82 37.94
CA HIS A 409 -36.82 4.44 36.75
C HIS A 409 -37.01 3.54 35.50
N ARG A 410 -37.26 2.23 35.68
CA ARG A 410 -37.22 1.22 34.60
C ARG A 410 -38.14 1.48 33.38
N ASN A 411 -39.22 2.26 33.51
CA ASN A 411 -40.14 2.55 32.39
C ASN A 411 -39.70 3.73 31.51
N GLY A 412 -38.94 4.69 32.04
CA GLY A 412 -38.44 5.82 31.25
C GLY A 412 -37.30 5.41 30.31
N LEU A 413 -36.43 4.52 30.80
CA LEU A 413 -35.23 4.10 30.07
C LEU A 413 -35.55 3.38 28.75
N PHE A 414 -36.62 2.57 28.68
CA PHE A 414 -37.08 1.98 27.41
C PHE A 414 -37.57 3.01 26.39
N LEU A 415 -38.22 4.10 26.82
CA LEU A 415 -38.60 5.18 25.90
C LEU A 415 -37.35 5.88 25.36
N TYR A 416 -36.38 6.23 26.21
CA TYR A 416 -35.12 6.80 25.73
C TYR A 416 -34.34 5.86 24.81
N LEU A 417 -34.32 4.55 25.09
CA LEU A 417 -33.63 3.56 24.26
C LEU A 417 -34.31 3.40 22.88
N THR A 418 -35.64 3.36 22.82
CA THR A 418 -36.37 3.34 21.55
C THR A 418 -36.19 4.64 20.76
N PHE A 419 -36.22 5.81 21.40
CA PHE A 419 -35.87 7.07 20.75
C PHE A 419 -34.42 7.10 20.24
N ALA A 420 -33.44 6.57 21.00
CA ALA A 420 -32.04 6.50 20.57
C ALA A 420 -31.85 5.58 19.35
N ILE A 421 -32.56 4.44 19.30
CA ILE A 421 -32.59 3.55 18.12
C ILE A 421 -33.23 4.25 16.92
N LEU A 422 -34.34 4.97 17.12
CA LEU A 422 -35.02 5.70 16.03
C LEU A 422 -34.18 6.88 15.51
N ILE A 423 -33.50 7.61 16.40
CA ILE A 423 -32.57 8.70 16.06
C ILE A 423 -31.34 8.17 15.32
N SER A 424 -30.72 7.09 15.80
CA SER A 424 -29.55 6.48 15.13
C SER A 424 -29.92 5.87 13.77
N LEU A 425 -31.12 5.29 13.62
CA LEU A 425 -31.66 4.86 12.33
C LEU A 425 -31.90 6.06 11.39
N ILE A 426 -32.49 7.16 11.87
CA ILE A 426 -32.65 8.41 11.10
C ILE A 426 -31.31 8.98 10.64
N ILE A 427 -30.28 8.95 11.51
CA ILE A 427 -28.91 9.37 11.19
C ILE A 427 -28.28 8.44 10.14
N TRP A 428 -28.45 7.12 10.27
CA TRP A 428 -27.91 6.13 9.33
C TRP A 428 -28.57 6.19 7.94
N LEU A 429 -29.88 6.46 7.90
CA LEU A 429 -30.64 6.68 6.66
C LEU A 429 -30.29 8.01 5.99
N ASN A 430 -30.10 9.09 6.76
CA ASN A 430 -29.75 10.42 6.23
C ASN A 430 -28.23 10.66 6.18
N ARG A 431 -27.39 9.64 6.39
CA ARG A 431 -25.91 9.76 6.50
C ARG A 431 -25.27 10.54 5.34
N GLU A 432 -25.76 10.37 4.12
CA GLU A 432 -25.22 11.04 2.93
C GLU A 432 -25.62 12.51 2.88
N LYS A 433 -26.86 12.86 3.26
CA LYS A 433 -27.29 14.25 3.46
C LYS A 433 -26.52 14.92 4.59
N LEU A 434 -26.23 14.20 5.68
CA LEU A 434 -25.44 14.70 6.81
C LEU A 434 -23.98 14.97 6.43
N ILE A 435 -23.37 14.10 5.62
CA ILE A 435 -22.03 14.33 5.03
C ILE A 435 -22.07 15.55 4.10
N GLU A 436 -23.09 15.65 3.24
CA GLU A 436 -23.24 16.76 2.30
C GLU A 436 -23.44 18.10 3.03
N GLU A 437 -24.28 18.13 4.08
CA GLU A 437 -24.46 19.29 4.95
C GLU A 437 -23.18 19.66 5.72
N HIS A 438 -22.44 18.67 6.23
CA HIS A 438 -21.20 18.91 6.95
C HIS A 438 -20.15 19.51 6.02
N ALA A 439 -20.02 18.99 4.79
CA ALA A 439 -19.20 19.58 3.75
C ALA A 439 -19.65 21.03 3.43
N LYS A 440 -20.96 21.25 3.20
CA LYS A 440 -21.54 22.59 3.01
C LYS A 440 -21.33 23.53 4.20
N ARG A 441 -21.23 23.02 5.44
CA ARG A 441 -20.92 23.80 6.65
C ARG A 441 -19.43 24.17 6.71
N LYS A 442 -18.52 23.19 6.61
CA LYS A 442 -17.06 23.39 6.58
C LYS A 442 -16.64 24.38 5.49
N ILE A 443 -17.31 24.33 4.33
CA ILE A 443 -17.11 25.24 3.19
C ILE A 443 -17.60 26.66 3.49
N ARG A 444 -18.78 26.84 4.09
CA ARG A 444 -19.33 28.17 4.41
C ARG A 444 -18.51 28.96 5.43
N GLN A 445 -17.72 28.27 6.26
CA GLN A 445 -16.79 28.88 7.22
C GLN A 445 -15.45 29.35 6.58
N GLN A 446 -15.29 29.23 5.26
CA GLN A 446 -14.03 29.50 4.56
C GLN A 446 -14.27 30.35 3.31
N TYR A 447 -13.39 31.32 3.05
CA TYR A 447 -13.47 32.20 1.89
C TYR A 447 -13.34 31.41 0.57
N GLY A 448 -14.02 31.89 -0.47
CA GLY A 448 -14.10 31.21 -1.78
C GLY A 448 -13.05 31.64 -2.79
N LYS A 449 -12.62 32.90 -2.71
CA LYS A 449 -11.67 33.57 -3.61
C LYS A 449 -10.86 34.60 -2.80
N VAL A 450 -9.67 34.90 -3.29
CA VAL A 450 -8.82 36.02 -2.85
C VAL A 450 -8.32 36.77 -4.10
N SER A 451 -8.10 38.08 -3.99
CA SER A 451 -7.35 38.88 -4.98
C SER A 451 -6.59 40.01 -4.30
N ILE A 452 -5.42 40.35 -4.83
CA ILE A 452 -4.65 41.52 -4.41
C ILE A 452 -5.05 42.69 -5.31
N ILE A 453 -5.39 43.83 -4.70
CA ILE A 453 -5.77 45.07 -5.36
C ILE A 453 -5.00 46.18 -4.66
N ASP A 454 -4.23 46.98 -5.41
CA ASP A 454 -3.45 48.13 -4.91
C ASP A 454 -2.54 47.85 -3.69
N GLY A 455 -2.10 46.60 -3.54
CA GLY A 455 -1.26 46.14 -2.42
C GLY A 455 -2.03 45.60 -1.20
N GLU A 456 -3.36 45.64 -1.20
CA GLU A 456 -4.22 45.05 -0.17
C GLU A 456 -4.80 43.71 -0.60
N ILE A 457 -4.99 42.79 0.36
CA ILE A 457 -5.49 41.43 0.13
C ILE A 457 -7.00 41.40 0.39
N SER A 458 -7.79 41.32 -0.68
CA SER A 458 -9.25 41.22 -0.63
C SER A 458 -9.71 39.76 -0.59
N LEU A 459 -10.46 39.40 0.46
CA LEU A 459 -11.08 38.09 0.66
C LEU A 459 -12.57 38.13 0.28
N TYR A 460 -13.05 37.10 -0.40
CA TYR A 460 -14.44 37.01 -0.88
C TYR A 460 -15.15 35.80 -0.27
N ASN A 461 -16.35 36.05 0.24
CA ASN A 461 -17.29 35.00 0.59
C ASN A 461 -17.70 34.18 -0.65
N ARG A 462 -18.16 32.95 -0.44
CA ARG A 462 -18.52 32.07 -1.55
C ARG A 462 -19.77 32.59 -2.25
N HIS A 463 -19.67 32.69 -3.57
CA HIS A 463 -20.75 33.19 -4.46
C HIS A 463 -21.11 34.66 -4.26
N GLN A 464 -20.25 35.45 -3.60
CA GLN A 464 -20.33 36.91 -3.53
C GLN A 464 -19.15 37.52 -4.30
N GLU A 465 -19.42 38.59 -5.05
CA GLU A 465 -18.40 39.35 -5.80
C GLU A 465 -18.01 40.65 -5.06
N THR A 466 -18.76 41.00 -4.01
CA THR A 466 -18.40 42.01 -3.01
C THR A 466 -17.26 41.51 -2.12
N ILE A 467 -16.30 42.39 -1.81
CA ILE A 467 -15.23 42.12 -0.83
C ILE A 467 -15.88 41.87 0.55
N ALA A 468 -15.46 40.79 1.21
CA ALA A 468 -15.97 40.39 2.53
C ALA A 468 -15.01 40.76 3.68
N LEU A 469 -13.72 40.84 3.39
CA LEU A 469 -12.70 41.37 4.30
C LEU A 469 -11.49 41.86 3.48
N THR A 470 -10.96 43.02 3.83
CA THR A 470 -9.68 43.53 3.30
C THR A 470 -8.61 43.40 4.37
N LEU A 471 -7.40 42.96 3.99
CA LEU A 471 -6.24 42.82 4.86
C LEU A 471 -5.06 43.59 4.27
N ALA A 472 -4.46 44.49 5.04
CA ALA A 472 -3.25 45.19 4.63
C ALA A 472 -2.08 44.18 4.54
N SER A 473 -1.38 44.15 3.41
CA SER A 473 -0.27 43.20 3.16
C SER A 473 0.84 43.29 4.22
N GLN A 474 1.12 44.50 4.71
CA GLN A 474 2.07 44.74 5.80
C GLN A 474 1.77 43.99 7.11
N ASP A 475 0.53 43.53 7.32
CA ASP A 475 0.07 42.86 8.56
C ASP A 475 -0.02 41.34 8.44
N ILE A 476 0.21 40.77 7.25
CA ILE A 476 0.41 39.32 7.08
C ILE A 476 1.79 38.92 7.60
N ALA A 477 1.82 37.97 8.53
CA ALA A 477 3.04 37.37 9.07
C ALA A 477 3.48 36.15 8.23
N SER A 478 2.53 35.33 7.77
CA SER A 478 2.81 34.17 6.91
C SER A 478 1.65 33.76 6.00
N SER A 479 1.96 32.99 4.96
CA SER A 479 1.02 32.36 4.02
C SER A 479 1.36 30.87 3.87
N GLU A 480 0.43 29.99 4.25
CA GLU A 480 0.57 28.53 4.17
C GLU A 480 -0.28 27.96 3.04
N LEU A 481 0.32 27.24 2.10
CA LEU A 481 -0.40 26.50 1.04
C LEU A 481 -0.73 25.10 1.55
N LEU A 482 -2.02 24.73 1.57
CA LEU A 482 -2.50 23.47 2.12
C LEU A 482 -3.14 22.57 1.06
N LEU A 483 -2.79 21.28 1.10
CA LEU A 483 -3.40 20.20 0.33
C LEU A 483 -3.91 19.15 1.31
N ASN A 484 -5.20 18.80 1.25
CA ASN A 484 -5.85 17.87 2.17
C ASN A 484 -5.64 18.21 3.67
N GLN A 485 -5.50 19.50 3.98
CA GLN A 485 -5.15 20.07 5.30
C GLN A 485 -3.69 19.89 5.75
N GLN A 486 -2.85 19.13 5.04
CA GLN A 486 -1.39 19.13 5.21
C GLN A 486 -0.78 20.37 4.55
N ARG A 487 0.31 20.91 5.12
CA ARG A 487 1.02 22.08 4.60
C ARG A 487 2.07 21.67 3.55
N VAL A 488 1.89 22.12 2.31
CA VAL A 488 2.80 21.84 1.19
C VAL A 488 3.87 22.92 1.04
N ASN A 489 3.56 24.17 1.38
CA ASN A 489 4.52 25.27 1.38
C ASN A 489 4.16 26.30 2.47
N LEU A 490 5.18 27.03 2.94
CA LEU A 490 5.12 28.15 3.86
C LEU A 490 5.89 29.32 3.24
N VAL A 491 5.34 30.53 3.34
CA VAL A 491 6.04 31.79 3.11
C VAL A 491 5.91 32.62 4.38
N ASP A 492 7.04 33.10 4.91
CA ASP A 492 7.12 33.90 6.13
C ASP A 492 8.33 34.85 6.12
N ARG A 493 8.43 35.72 7.12
CA ARG A 493 9.55 36.69 7.26
C ARG A 493 10.82 36.07 7.88
N GLN A 494 10.88 34.76 8.07
CA GLN A 494 11.96 34.02 8.73
C GLN A 494 12.83 33.25 7.72
N ALA A 495 13.00 33.85 6.53
CA ALA A 495 13.78 33.36 5.39
C ALA A 495 13.16 32.21 4.56
N ASN A 496 11.82 32.09 4.54
CA ASN A 496 11.11 31.23 3.58
C ASN A 496 10.46 32.05 2.43
N PRO A 497 11.20 32.41 1.36
CA PRO A 497 10.61 32.95 0.13
C PRO A 497 10.03 31.84 -0.76
N PHE A 498 9.01 32.16 -1.54
CA PHE A 498 8.55 31.29 -2.62
C PHE A 498 9.51 31.42 -3.82
N SER A 499 9.96 30.29 -4.34
CA SER A 499 10.97 30.19 -5.39
C SER A 499 10.51 29.31 -6.55
N ASN A 500 11.26 29.31 -7.66
CA ASN A 500 11.02 28.42 -8.79
C ASN A 500 11.16 26.93 -8.42
N GLU A 501 11.96 26.62 -7.40
CA GLU A 501 12.10 25.28 -6.83
C GLU A 501 10.84 24.90 -6.04
N THR A 502 10.38 25.76 -5.13
CA THR A 502 9.16 25.49 -4.36
C THR A 502 7.89 25.48 -5.22
N GLU A 503 7.83 26.26 -6.32
CA GLU A 503 6.76 26.12 -7.33
C GLU A 503 6.79 24.72 -7.98
N THR A 504 7.97 24.18 -8.22
CA THR A 504 8.14 22.83 -8.80
C THR A 504 7.78 21.74 -7.80
N GLU A 505 8.18 21.85 -6.53
CA GLU A 505 7.78 20.95 -5.45
C GLU A 505 6.26 20.94 -5.23
N VAL A 506 5.65 22.13 -5.17
CA VAL A 506 4.20 22.31 -5.05
C VAL A 506 3.48 21.68 -6.25
N LYS A 507 3.91 21.97 -7.50
CA LYS A 507 3.36 21.31 -8.69
C LYS A 507 3.52 19.78 -8.60
N GLY A 508 4.65 19.28 -8.11
CA GLY A 508 4.90 17.86 -7.88
C GLY A 508 3.91 17.22 -6.89
N ALA A 509 3.77 17.80 -5.69
CA ALA A 509 2.86 17.32 -4.65
C ALA A 509 1.39 17.32 -5.11
N PHE A 510 0.96 18.39 -5.78
CA PHE A 510 -0.40 18.48 -6.30
C PHE A 510 -0.65 17.56 -7.50
N ASN A 511 0.35 17.31 -8.36
CA ASN A 511 0.23 16.32 -9.43
C ASN A 511 0.11 14.90 -8.85
N ARG A 512 0.88 14.54 -7.80
CA ARG A 512 0.74 13.26 -7.09
C ARG A 512 -0.69 13.05 -6.59
N GLU A 513 -1.31 14.04 -5.92
CA GLU A 513 -2.72 13.94 -5.54
C GLU A 513 -3.65 13.92 -6.78
N TYR A 514 -3.40 14.73 -7.81
CA TYR A 514 -4.26 14.81 -8.99
C TYR A 514 -4.51 13.44 -9.64
N HIS A 515 -3.45 12.64 -9.82
CA HIS A 515 -3.49 11.33 -10.47
C HIS A 515 -4.21 10.23 -9.66
N LEU A 516 -4.38 10.40 -8.35
CA LEU A 516 -5.09 9.43 -7.52
C LEU A 516 -6.60 9.46 -7.84
N LYS A 517 -7.22 8.30 -8.00
CA LYS A 517 -8.65 8.21 -8.36
C LYS A 517 -9.54 8.60 -7.17
N MET A 518 -10.60 9.35 -7.45
CA MET A 518 -11.57 9.80 -6.45
C MET A 518 -12.73 8.79 -6.35
N TYR A 519 -12.68 7.92 -5.35
CA TYR A 519 -13.74 6.95 -5.04
C TYR A 519 -14.06 6.95 -3.54
N GLY A 520 -15.25 6.46 -3.18
CA GLY A 520 -15.71 6.35 -1.79
C GLY A 520 -15.65 7.71 -1.07
N LYS A 521 -15.21 7.70 0.19
CA LYS A 521 -15.14 8.90 1.05
C LYS A 521 -13.83 9.70 0.90
N ARG A 522 -13.00 9.47 -0.14
CA ARG A 522 -11.74 10.22 -0.34
C ARG A 522 -12.03 11.72 -0.43
N VAL A 523 -11.40 12.53 0.41
CA VAL A 523 -11.46 13.99 0.33
C VAL A 523 -10.30 14.51 -0.54
N ARG A 524 -10.56 15.52 -1.36
CA ARG A 524 -9.53 16.34 -2.02
C ARG A 524 -9.82 17.81 -1.77
N GLN A 525 -8.96 18.47 -1.01
CA GLN A 525 -9.13 19.84 -0.53
C GLN A 525 -7.88 20.67 -0.86
N VAL A 526 -8.05 21.87 -1.42
CA VAL A 526 -6.96 22.84 -1.67
C VAL A 526 -7.29 24.13 -0.96
N GLN A 527 -6.34 24.66 -0.18
CA GLN A 527 -6.54 25.87 0.61
C GLN A 527 -5.28 26.75 0.66
N LEU A 528 -5.50 28.03 0.93
CA LEU A 528 -4.50 28.97 1.39
C LEU A 528 -4.87 29.38 2.82
N CYS A 529 -3.90 29.47 3.72
CA CYS A 529 -4.08 29.96 5.08
C CYS A 529 -3.17 31.16 5.31
N LEU A 530 -3.75 32.36 5.39
CA LEU A 530 -3.02 33.56 5.76
C LEU A 530 -3.04 33.70 7.29
N THR A 531 -1.92 34.06 7.90
CA THR A 531 -1.82 34.38 9.33
C THR A 531 -1.36 35.82 9.50
N ASP A 532 -2.10 36.64 10.25
CA ASP A 532 -1.68 38.01 10.56
C ASP A 532 -0.70 38.07 11.76
N LYS A 533 -0.12 39.26 12.00
CA LYS A 533 0.77 39.53 13.15
C LYS A 533 0.15 39.20 14.52
N GLN A 534 -1.17 39.14 14.63
CA GLN A 534 -1.89 38.82 15.87
C GLN A 534 -2.15 37.31 16.01
N GLY A 535 -1.67 36.49 15.07
CA GLY A 535 -1.84 35.03 15.05
C GLY A 535 -3.21 34.57 14.53
N LYS A 536 -4.07 35.48 14.07
CA LYS A 536 -5.40 35.16 13.57
C LYS A 536 -5.30 34.66 12.12
N LYS A 537 -6.01 33.56 11.85
CA LYS A 537 -5.91 32.79 10.60
C LYS A 537 -7.12 32.99 9.69
N TYR A 538 -6.86 33.18 8.40
CA TYR A 538 -7.86 33.35 7.35
C TYR A 538 -7.74 32.20 6.34
N LEU A 539 -8.75 31.34 6.27
CA LEU A 539 -8.77 30.17 5.38
C LEU A 539 -9.54 30.45 4.11
N ILE A 540 -8.84 30.38 2.98
CA ILE A 540 -9.40 30.46 1.62
C ILE A 540 -9.33 29.05 1.02
N CYS A 541 -10.44 28.55 0.45
CA CYS A 541 -10.49 27.18 -0.06
C CYS A 541 -11.16 27.14 -1.46
N PRO A 542 -10.37 27.34 -2.54
CA PRO A 542 -10.88 27.36 -3.91
C PRO A 542 -11.32 25.98 -4.44
N TYR A 543 -10.85 24.87 -3.85
CA TYR A 543 -11.24 23.51 -4.26
C TYR A 543 -11.61 22.59 -3.08
N PHE A 544 -12.77 21.93 -3.19
CA PHE A 544 -13.18 20.85 -2.30
C PHE A 544 -14.03 19.80 -3.03
N ARG A 545 -13.66 18.53 -2.87
CA ARG A 545 -14.37 17.35 -3.41
C ARG A 545 -14.36 16.23 -2.37
N ILE A 546 -15.46 15.49 -2.25
CA ILE A 546 -15.52 14.21 -1.51
C ILE A 546 -16.03 13.15 -2.49
N GLY A 547 -15.25 12.10 -2.70
CA GLY A 547 -15.59 11.06 -3.69
C GLY A 547 -15.79 11.66 -5.09
N ASP A 548 -16.89 11.28 -5.72
CA ASP A 548 -17.34 11.83 -6.99
C ASP A 548 -17.83 13.29 -6.85
N GLN A 549 -18.53 13.64 -5.78
CA GLN A 549 -19.19 14.94 -5.62
C GLN A 549 -18.22 16.10 -5.33
N ARG A 550 -18.24 17.15 -6.19
CA ARG A 550 -17.48 18.39 -6.01
C ARG A 550 -18.36 19.50 -5.44
N TYR A 551 -17.84 20.22 -4.45
CA TYR A 551 -18.57 21.24 -3.70
C TYR A 551 -18.08 22.67 -3.99
N THR A 552 -17.15 22.83 -4.93
CA THR A 552 -16.58 24.12 -5.37
C THR A 552 -16.74 24.31 -6.88
N ARG A 553 -16.82 25.57 -7.33
CA ARG A 553 -16.94 25.91 -8.76
C ARG A 553 -15.66 25.61 -9.55
N LEU A 554 -14.50 26.03 -9.04
CA LEU A 554 -13.21 25.84 -9.71
C LEU A 554 -12.81 24.36 -9.82
N HIS A 555 -12.09 24.03 -10.89
CA HIS A 555 -11.47 22.73 -11.11
C HIS A 555 -10.06 22.70 -10.49
N PHE A 556 -9.55 21.51 -10.16
CA PHE A 556 -8.32 21.34 -9.37
C PHE A 556 -7.09 22.06 -9.94
N LYS A 557 -6.81 21.92 -11.24
CA LYS A 557 -5.66 22.58 -11.90
C LYS A 557 -5.78 24.12 -11.88
N PRO A 558 -6.91 24.74 -12.29
CA PRO A 558 -7.15 26.17 -12.08
C PRO A 558 -7.02 26.65 -10.63
N SER A 559 -7.51 25.88 -9.65
CA SER A 559 -7.37 26.22 -8.22
C SER A 559 -5.91 26.20 -7.75
N LEU A 560 -5.08 25.29 -8.28
CA LEU A 560 -3.64 25.27 -8.02
C LEU A 560 -2.95 26.48 -8.64
N ALA A 561 -3.16 26.75 -9.93
CA ALA A 561 -2.53 27.87 -10.63
C ALA A 561 -2.81 29.20 -9.91
N LEU A 562 -4.08 29.47 -9.59
CA LEU A 562 -4.49 30.67 -8.86
C LEU A 562 -3.78 30.82 -7.51
N LEU A 563 -3.54 29.72 -6.77
CA LEU A 563 -2.81 29.78 -5.49
C LEU A 563 -1.29 29.86 -5.63
N ILE A 564 -0.70 29.29 -6.69
CA ILE A 564 0.73 29.47 -7.00
C ILE A 564 1.01 30.93 -7.35
N ASP A 565 0.19 31.51 -8.24
CA ASP A 565 0.30 32.92 -8.61
C ASP A 565 0.15 33.83 -7.38
N PHE A 566 -0.75 33.46 -6.47
CA PHE A 566 -0.90 34.11 -5.17
C PHE A 566 0.31 33.99 -4.26
N GLN A 567 0.93 32.81 -4.18
CA GLN A 567 2.05 32.58 -3.28
C GLN A 567 3.31 33.30 -3.76
N TRP A 568 3.48 33.50 -5.08
CA TRP A 568 4.46 34.45 -5.62
C TRP A 568 4.17 35.89 -5.21
N GLN A 569 2.95 36.38 -5.39
CA GLN A 569 2.57 37.76 -5.01
C GLN A 569 2.72 38.00 -3.50
N LEU A 570 2.37 37.03 -2.67
CA LEU A 570 2.56 37.12 -1.22
C LEU A 570 4.05 37.03 -0.85
N SER A 571 4.87 36.25 -1.56
CA SER A 571 6.31 36.24 -1.33
C SER A 571 6.97 37.56 -1.69
N THR A 572 6.61 38.22 -2.80
CA THR A 572 7.18 39.54 -3.12
C THR A 572 6.75 40.62 -2.12
N LEU A 573 5.57 40.50 -1.50
CA LEU A 573 5.11 41.39 -0.43
C LEU A 573 5.75 41.10 0.95
N ILE A 574 6.00 39.84 1.29
CA ILE A 574 6.56 39.42 2.59
C ILE A 574 8.10 39.46 2.59
N ASN A 575 8.72 39.07 1.48
CA ASN A 575 10.16 38.88 1.29
C ASN A 575 10.67 39.56 -0.02
N PRO A 576 10.56 40.90 -0.16
CA PRO A 576 10.88 41.60 -1.40
C PRO A 576 12.35 41.47 -1.86
N GLN A 577 13.29 41.26 -0.93
CA GLN A 577 14.73 41.13 -1.22
C GLN A 577 15.21 39.68 -1.40
N ALA A 578 14.38 38.68 -1.06
CA ALA A 578 14.74 37.26 -1.10
C ALA A 578 13.88 36.42 -2.07
N THR A 579 12.82 37.01 -2.64
CA THR A 579 12.00 36.35 -3.67
C THR A 579 12.69 36.49 -5.04
N PRO A 580 13.10 35.39 -5.70
CA PRO A 580 13.77 35.46 -7.00
C PRO A 580 12.78 35.80 -8.12
N GLU A 581 13.27 36.14 -9.32
CA GLU A 581 12.39 36.30 -10.48
C GLU A 581 11.74 34.96 -10.86
N ARG A 582 10.41 34.96 -11.08
CA ARG A 582 9.66 33.78 -11.52
C ARG A 582 9.94 33.51 -12.98
N LYS A 583 10.45 32.30 -13.29
CA LYS A 583 10.63 31.82 -14.65
C LYS A 583 9.26 31.74 -15.35
N LYS A 584 9.12 32.41 -16.49
CA LYS A 584 7.91 32.34 -17.31
C LYS A 584 7.73 30.91 -17.81
N GLU A 585 6.56 30.33 -17.56
CA GLU A 585 6.24 28.97 -17.98
C GLU A 585 6.18 28.91 -19.52
N ILE A 586 7.11 28.17 -20.13
CA ILE A 586 7.18 28.02 -21.59
C ILE A 586 5.98 27.18 -22.02
N VAL A 587 4.95 27.84 -22.54
CA VAL A 587 3.82 27.16 -23.19
C VAL A 587 4.34 26.57 -24.50
N PRO A 588 4.38 25.23 -24.67
CA PRO A 588 4.73 24.64 -25.96
C PRO A 588 3.66 25.04 -26.99
N ASP A 589 4.10 25.44 -28.18
CA ASP A 589 3.20 25.91 -29.22
C ASP A 589 2.18 24.84 -29.59
N LYS A 590 0.90 25.23 -29.70
CA LYS A 590 -0.20 24.32 -30.03
C LYS A 590 -0.09 23.73 -31.44
N SER A 591 0.76 24.31 -32.30
CA SER A 591 1.07 23.79 -33.64
C SER A 591 1.68 22.37 -33.62
N CYS A 592 2.42 21.98 -32.57
CA CYS A 592 3.13 20.70 -32.53
C CYS A 592 2.28 19.50 -32.04
N LEU A 593 1.05 19.74 -31.56
CA LEU A 593 0.16 18.70 -31.03
C LEU A 593 -0.99 18.37 -32.00
N LYS A 594 -0.66 17.75 -33.14
CA LYS A 594 -1.66 17.07 -33.97
C LYS A 594 -2.09 15.74 -33.31
N PRO A 595 -3.39 15.44 -33.19
CA PRO A 595 -3.84 14.14 -32.67
C PRO A 595 -3.37 12.99 -33.56
N ALA A 596 -2.97 11.87 -32.94
CA ALA A 596 -2.76 10.63 -33.67
C ALA A 596 -4.09 10.10 -34.24
N THR A 597 -4.06 9.64 -35.49
CA THR A 597 -5.24 9.13 -36.22
C THR A 597 -5.90 7.97 -35.47
N GLN A 598 -7.24 8.00 -35.38
CA GLN A 598 -8.00 6.90 -34.78
C GLN A 598 -7.93 5.65 -35.66
N ILE A 599 -7.59 4.51 -35.07
CA ILE A 599 -7.72 3.20 -35.70
C ILE A 599 -9.22 2.79 -35.64
N PRO A 600 -9.87 2.42 -36.75
CA PRO A 600 -11.26 1.99 -36.71
C PRO A 600 -11.44 0.69 -35.93
N GLN A 601 -12.32 0.69 -34.94
CA GLN A 601 -12.80 -0.55 -34.32
C GLN A 601 -13.96 -1.11 -35.14
N SER A 602 -13.82 -2.34 -35.64
CA SER A 602 -14.93 -3.10 -36.23
C SER A 602 -15.93 -3.46 -35.14
N GLY A 603 -17.20 -3.08 -35.34
CA GLY A 603 -18.23 -3.21 -34.31
C GLY A 603 -18.88 -4.59 -34.25
N GLN A 604 -19.11 -5.07 -33.03
CA GLN A 604 -20.26 -5.91 -32.70
C GLN A 604 -21.02 -5.26 -31.53
N SER A 605 -22.08 -4.53 -31.85
CA SER A 605 -23.04 -4.00 -30.88
C SER A 605 -24.39 -4.66 -31.10
N ASN A 606 -24.95 -5.25 -30.04
CA ASN A 606 -26.31 -5.80 -30.08
C ASN A 606 -27.34 -4.69 -30.31
N GLN A 607 -28.42 -5.04 -31.00
CA GLN A 607 -29.51 -4.14 -31.35
C GLN A 607 -30.30 -3.71 -30.11
N GLN A 608 -30.66 -2.43 -30.04
CA GLN A 608 -31.92 -1.98 -29.45
C GLN A 608 -32.42 -0.75 -30.23
N LEU A 609 -33.69 -0.77 -30.63
CA LEU A 609 -34.30 0.25 -31.49
C LEU A 609 -34.60 1.54 -30.68
N PRO A 610 -34.76 2.68 -31.36
CA PRO A 610 -36.15 3.11 -31.54
C PRO A 610 -36.51 3.65 -32.94
N PHE A 611 -37.58 3.05 -33.48
CA PHE A 611 -38.71 3.68 -34.18
C PHE A 611 -38.48 4.65 -35.38
N ASN A 612 -38.91 4.16 -36.54
CA ASN A 612 -39.07 4.80 -37.86
C ASN A 612 -39.39 6.31 -37.91
N LYS A 613 -38.86 6.96 -38.96
CA LYS A 613 -39.67 7.63 -39.98
C LYS A 613 -39.10 7.39 -41.39
N THR A 614 -39.93 7.57 -42.41
CA THR A 614 -39.77 6.99 -43.76
C THR A 614 -39.21 7.96 -44.79
N ASP A 615 -38.81 7.40 -45.95
CA ASP A 615 -38.71 7.93 -47.33
C ASP A 615 -37.29 7.70 -47.92
N LYS A 616 -37.11 6.83 -48.92
CA LYS A 616 -37.24 7.04 -50.39
C LYS A 616 -36.21 8.06 -50.92
N GLU A 617 -35.44 7.85 -51.98
CA GLU A 617 -35.45 6.92 -53.14
C GLU A 617 -33.98 6.56 -53.51
N ASP A 618 -33.62 5.29 -53.78
CA ASP A 618 -33.54 4.55 -55.07
C ASP A 618 -32.23 4.66 -55.90
N ILE A 619 -31.68 3.48 -56.23
CA ILE A 619 -30.92 3.05 -57.44
C ILE A 619 -29.62 3.79 -57.85
N ALA A 620 -28.48 3.07 -57.80
CA ALA A 620 -27.56 2.83 -58.93
C ALA A 620 -26.47 1.80 -58.58
N GLU A 621 -25.89 1.12 -59.59
CA GLU A 621 -24.94 0.01 -59.43
C GLU A 621 -23.49 0.33 -59.86
N GLN A 622 -22.63 -0.68 -59.60
CA GLN A 622 -21.22 -0.96 -59.91
C GLN A 622 -20.74 -0.68 -61.38
N PRO A 623 -19.49 -1.00 -61.82
CA PRO A 623 -18.33 -1.56 -61.11
C PRO A 623 -16.92 -0.94 -61.37
N VAL A 624 -15.99 -1.39 -60.54
CA VAL A 624 -14.55 -1.69 -60.77
C VAL A 624 -13.96 -1.52 -62.19
N SER A 625 -12.77 -0.90 -62.26
CA SER A 625 -11.68 -1.39 -63.13
C SER A 625 -10.29 -1.11 -62.52
N LYS A 626 -9.27 -1.88 -62.94
CA LYS A 626 -7.84 -1.71 -62.63
C LYS A 626 -7.10 -1.32 -63.91
N GLN A 627 -5.99 -0.59 -63.82
CA GLN A 627 -4.82 -0.85 -64.68
C GLN A 627 -3.51 -0.25 -64.15
N GLN A 628 -2.40 -0.86 -64.56
CA GLN A 628 -1.01 -0.38 -64.44
C GLN A 628 -0.70 0.50 -65.69
N THR A 629 0.49 1.02 -66.03
CA THR A 629 1.88 0.51 -65.90
C THR A 629 2.88 1.61 -66.36
N SER A 630 4.20 1.43 -66.09
CA SER A 630 5.37 1.87 -66.93
C SER A 630 5.63 3.38 -67.16
N THR A 631 6.83 3.92 -67.41
CA THR A 631 8.27 3.51 -67.37
C THR A 631 9.14 4.81 -67.36
N ASP A 632 10.48 4.87 -67.25
CA ASP A 632 11.55 3.85 -67.15
C ASP A 632 12.50 4.21 -65.96
N THR A 633 13.84 4.31 -65.92
CA THR A 633 14.96 4.16 -66.88
C THR A 633 16.24 3.69 -66.14
N SER A 634 17.22 3.10 -66.85
CA SER A 634 18.54 2.62 -66.34
C SER A 634 19.66 2.99 -67.35
N PRO A 635 20.93 2.46 -67.39
CA PRO A 635 21.63 1.43 -66.59
C PRO A 635 23.12 1.83 -66.23
N PRO A 636 24.17 0.97 -66.29
CA PRO A 636 24.58 -0.03 -65.29
C PRO A 636 26.10 -0.01 -64.89
N GLN A 637 26.50 -0.79 -63.87
CA GLN A 637 27.62 -1.76 -63.99
C GLN A 637 27.71 -2.77 -62.82
N GLU A 638 28.27 -3.96 -63.10
CA GLU A 638 28.81 -5.00 -62.18
C GLU A 638 27.96 -5.38 -60.93
N GLN A 639 27.23 -6.49 -60.86
CA GLN A 639 27.24 -7.76 -61.62
C GLN A 639 28.43 -8.70 -61.35
N LYS A 640 28.72 -9.00 -60.07
CA LYS A 640 29.63 -10.10 -59.68
C LYS A 640 29.37 -10.78 -58.32
N LEU A 641 28.09 -10.96 -57.93
CA LEU A 641 27.73 -11.66 -56.68
C LEU A 641 26.44 -12.51 -56.73
N ASN A 642 25.81 -12.69 -57.91
CA ASN A 642 24.45 -13.25 -57.98
C ASN A 642 24.35 -14.78 -57.83
N ASP A 643 25.41 -15.54 -58.13
CA ASP A 643 25.30 -17.01 -58.30
C ASP A 643 25.46 -17.83 -57.01
N GLN A 644 25.45 -17.19 -55.83
CA GLN A 644 25.59 -17.86 -54.53
C GLN A 644 24.48 -17.54 -53.49
N LEU A 645 23.49 -16.71 -53.84
CA LEU A 645 22.44 -16.27 -52.90
C LEU A 645 21.07 -16.96 -53.08
N GLU A 646 20.91 -17.85 -54.06
CA GLU A 646 19.59 -18.43 -54.41
C GLU A 646 19.05 -19.50 -53.43
N LYS A 647 19.69 -19.68 -52.25
CA LYS A 647 19.22 -20.59 -51.18
C LYS A 647 19.59 -20.10 -49.77
N LEU A 648 18.75 -19.26 -49.14
CA LEU A 648 18.55 -19.20 -47.68
C LEU A 648 17.36 -18.30 -47.25
N SER A 649 16.27 -18.95 -46.79
CA SER A 649 15.20 -18.45 -45.88
C SER A 649 14.73 -16.96 -45.90
N ASP A 650 13.59 -16.74 -46.55
CA ASP A 650 12.79 -15.50 -46.69
C ASP A 650 12.09 -15.02 -45.39
N VAL A 651 12.83 -14.63 -44.33
CA VAL A 651 12.23 -14.17 -43.04
C VAL A 651 12.95 -12.98 -42.36
N GLN A 652 14.21 -12.66 -42.68
CA GLN A 652 14.98 -11.65 -41.92
C GLN A 652 14.84 -10.20 -42.45
N ASP A 653 14.67 -10.00 -43.75
CA ASP A 653 14.84 -8.68 -44.40
C ASP A 653 13.85 -7.60 -43.94
N THR A 654 12.60 -7.97 -43.66
CA THR A 654 11.56 -7.01 -43.27
C THR A 654 11.99 -6.15 -42.08
N LYS A 655 12.65 -6.73 -41.07
CA LYS A 655 13.13 -6.00 -39.88
C LYS A 655 14.31 -5.08 -40.16
N ILE A 656 15.16 -5.43 -41.14
CA ILE A 656 16.33 -4.65 -41.54
C ILE A 656 15.86 -3.41 -42.32
N ILE A 657 14.91 -3.59 -43.23
CA ILE A 657 14.22 -2.51 -43.95
C ILE A 657 13.51 -1.57 -42.95
N ASP A 658 12.75 -2.14 -41.99
CA ASP A 658 12.06 -1.39 -40.93
C ASP A 658 13.01 -0.54 -40.06
N ALA A 659 14.24 -1.02 -39.85
CA ALA A 659 15.26 -0.33 -39.06
C ALA A 659 15.97 0.78 -39.87
N LEU A 660 16.27 0.53 -41.15
CA LEU A 660 16.82 1.53 -42.06
C LEU A 660 15.82 2.67 -42.34
N GLU A 661 14.53 2.37 -42.51
CA GLU A 661 13.50 3.42 -42.67
C GLU A 661 13.41 4.28 -41.41
N LYS A 662 13.40 3.68 -40.22
CA LYS A 662 13.41 4.43 -38.94
C LYS A 662 14.65 5.30 -38.79
N LEU A 663 15.83 4.79 -39.18
CA LEU A 663 17.08 5.56 -39.16
C LEU A 663 17.00 6.80 -40.06
N ALA A 664 16.53 6.62 -41.31
CA ALA A 664 16.34 7.71 -42.26
C ALA A 664 15.29 8.73 -41.78
N LYS A 665 14.22 8.25 -41.13
CA LYS A 665 13.14 9.09 -40.59
C LYS A 665 13.59 9.94 -39.40
N LEU A 666 14.47 9.43 -38.54
CA LEU A 666 15.07 10.20 -37.44
C LEU A 666 16.02 11.29 -37.96
N HIS A 667 16.81 10.99 -39.00
CA HIS A 667 17.67 11.96 -39.68
C HIS A 667 16.86 13.07 -40.37
N GLN A 668 15.83 12.72 -41.15
CA GLN A 668 14.90 13.69 -41.77
C GLN A 668 14.13 14.55 -40.75
N GLN A 669 14.00 14.09 -39.50
CA GLN A 669 13.38 14.83 -38.40
C GLN A 669 14.39 15.65 -37.57
N GLY A 670 15.68 15.60 -37.90
CA GLY A 670 16.73 16.35 -37.19
C GLY A 670 17.06 15.82 -35.80
N PHE A 671 16.73 14.56 -35.49
CA PHE A 671 17.02 13.94 -34.19
C PHE A 671 18.43 13.35 -34.06
N ILE A 672 19.16 13.24 -35.18
CA ILE A 672 20.55 12.77 -35.29
C ILE A 672 21.25 13.57 -36.39
N ASP A 673 22.56 13.79 -36.27
CA ASP A 673 23.34 14.49 -37.30
C ASP A 673 23.85 13.56 -38.43
N ASP A 674 24.48 14.13 -39.45
CA ASP A 674 25.00 13.38 -40.61
C ASP A 674 26.08 12.34 -40.23
N ALA A 675 26.90 12.63 -39.21
CA ALA A 675 27.98 11.76 -38.75
C ALA A 675 27.45 10.62 -37.88
N GLU A 676 26.50 10.90 -36.99
CA GLU A 676 25.74 9.90 -36.23
C GLU A 676 24.95 8.98 -37.17
N PHE A 677 24.28 9.54 -38.17
CA PHE A 677 23.55 8.78 -39.20
C PHE A 677 24.47 7.84 -39.98
N LEU A 678 25.63 8.32 -40.47
CA LEU A 678 26.61 7.49 -41.16
C LEU A 678 27.21 6.40 -40.25
N SER A 679 27.53 6.73 -38.99
CA SER A 679 28.05 5.79 -38.00
C SER A 679 27.05 4.67 -37.68
N ALA A 680 25.78 5.04 -37.43
CA ALA A 680 24.72 4.10 -37.13
C ALA A 680 24.34 3.23 -38.35
N LYS A 681 24.26 3.82 -39.55
CA LYS A 681 24.06 3.09 -40.81
C LYS A 681 25.17 2.07 -41.05
N THR A 682 26.43 2.47 -40.84
CA THR A 682 27.59 1.58 -41.03
C THR A 682 27.55 0.40 -40.06
N LYS A 683 27.28 0.64 -38.77
CA LYS A 683 27.12 -0.43 -37.77
C LYS A 683 25.99 -1.40 -38.12
N LEU A 684 24.85 -0.88 -38.57
CA LEU A 684 23.67 -1.69 -38.90
C LEU A 684 23.91 -2.56 -40.15
N LEU A 685 24.65 -2.05 -41.14
CA LEU A 685 25.12 -2.84 -42.28
C LEU A 685 26.22 -3.85 -41.90
N GLN A 686 27.13 -3.48 -41.00
CA GLN A 686 28.21 -4.39 -40.58
C GLN A 686 27.68 -5.57 -39.75
N SER A 687 26.60 -5.38 -38.97
CA SER A 687 25.87 -6.48 -38.32
C SER A 687 25.16 -7.45 -39.27
N LEU A 688 25.25 -7.26 -40.60
CA LEU A 688 24.85 -8.21 -41.65
C LEU A 688 26.02 -9.04 -42.19
N VAL A 689 27.26 -8.68 -41.87
CA VAL A 689 28.50 -9.36 -42.30
C VAL A 689 29.04 -10.27 -41.19
N ASP A 690 28.75 -9.94 -39.93
CA ASP A 690 29.19 -10.65 -38.73
C ASP A 690 28.14 -11.67 -38.18
N GLN A 691 27.31 -12.28 -39.04
CA GLN A 691 26.31 -13.31 -38.70
C GLN A 691 26.45 -14.60 -39.52
#